data_AF-A0A5N5TD15-F1
#
_entry.id   AF-A0A5N5TD15-F1
#
_cell.length_a   1.000
_cell.length_b   1.000
_cell.length_c   1.000
_cell.angle_alpha   90.00
_cell.angle_beta   90.00
_cell.angle_gamma   90.00
#
_symmetry.space_group_name_H-M   'P 1'
#
loop_
_entity.id
_entity.type
_entity.pdbx_description
1 polymer ?
#
loop_
_entity_poly.entity_id
_entity_poly.type
_entity_poly.pdbx_seq_one_letter_code
_entity_poly.pdbx_strand_id
1 'polypeptide(L)'
;MSLPPYLIPGGPWAFMAQQQAQLAAAQAQAAHAQMQAHYQVQQQQQQQQQQQQVQQAQQQQVQQAQQQQQHQVVQQIPSFARPQQQQQQAVPLPVENISLEKMQEKARRWQQLHNKKYAEKRKFGFVDVQKEEMPPEHIRKIIRDHGDMSSRKYRHDKRVYLGALKFMPHAVLKLLENMPMPWEQIRDVQVLYHITGAITFVNEIPWVIEPIYIAQWSTMWMMMRREKRDRRHFKRMRFPPFDDEEPPLDYADNVLDVEPLESIQIDLDPEEDGEIIDWFYEHKPLVGSKHVNGSTYRRWRLTLPQMATLYRLANQLLTDVADNNYFYLFDLKSFFTAKALNLALPGGPKFEPLIKDQNLLDEDWNEFNDINKIIVRHQVRTEYRISFPYLYNNMPQYVHLSWYHTPTVLYIKTEDPDLPAFYFDPLINPISHRNTVKGEVTLPDDDEDFELAEEMEPILKEWQLYTDKTANGIALLWAPRPFNMRSGKMRRAIDIPLVKTWYREHCPPGQPVKVRVSYQKLLKYYVLNALKHRPPKNQKKRYLFRSFKATKFFQTTTLDWVEVGLQVCRQGYNMLNLLIHRKNLNYLHLDYNFNLKPVKTLTTKERKKSRFGNAFHLCREILRLTKLVVDAHVQYRLNNVDAFQLADGLQYIFAHVGQLTGMYRIQIQS
;
A
#
# COMPACT_ATOMS: atom_id res chain seq x y z
N MET A 1 14.31 36.15 -46.15
CA MET A 1 12.83 36.01 -46.10
C MET A 1 12.27 37.34 -45.66
N SER A 2 11.39 37.96 -46.44
CA SER A 2 10.76 39.23 -46.09
C SER A 2 9.83 39.06 -44.88
N LEU A 3 9.79 40.04 -43.99
CA LEU A 3 8.90 40.06 -42.83
C LEU A 3 7.43 40.12 -43.28
N PRO A 4 6.52 39.39 -42.62
CA PRO A 4 5.10 39.44 -42.89
C PRO A 4 4.52 40.88 -42.80
N PRO A 5 3.60 41.28 -43.69
CA PRO A 5 3.09 42.66 -43.77
C PRO A 5 2.43 43.22 -42.50
N TYR A 6 1.99 42.36 -41.57
CA TYR A 6 1.34 42.76 -40.31
C TYR A 6 2.32 43.09 -39.17
N LEU A 7 3.62 42.84 -39.37
CA LEU A 7 4.69 43.17 -38.41
C LEU A 7 5.40 44.49 -38.74
N ILE A 8 4.93 45.21 -39.78
CA ILE A 8 5.43 46.55 -40.14
C ILE A 8 4.70 47.59 -39.26
N PRO A 9 5.40 48.30 -38.35
CA PRO A 9 4.78 49.30 -37.50
C PRO A 9 4.21 50.46 -38.33
N GLY A 10 2.96 50.86 -38.07
CA GLY A 10 2.29 51.98 -38.75
C GLY A 10 1.51 51.62 -40.02
N GLY A 11 1.46 50.34 -40.43
CA GLY A 11 0.65 49.90 -41.57
C GLY A 11 -0.85 49.78 -41.26
N PRO A 12 -1.75 49.94 -42.27
CA PRO A 12 -3.21 49.83 -42.08
C PRO A 12 -3.68 48.50 -41.46
N TRP A 13 -2.94 47.42 -41.71
CA TRP A 13 -3.21 46.08 -41.19
C TRP A 13 -2.85 45.91 -39.70
N ALA A 14 -1.83 46.62 -39.22
CA ALA A 14 -1.48 46.62 -37.79
C ALA A 14 -2.56 47.31 -36.95
N PHE A 15 -3.16 48.38 -37.49
CA PHE A 15 -4.27 49.08 -36.85
C PHE A 15 -5.54 48.21 -36.78
N MET A 16 -5.88 47.49 -37.86
CA MET A 16 -7.01 46.55 -37.84
C MET A 16 -6.78 45.38 -36.88
N ALA A 17 -5.57 44.81 -36.82
CA ALA A 17 -5.25 43.73 -35.88
C ALA A 17 -5.37 44.19 -34.41
N GLN A 18 -4.94 45.41 -34.11
CA GLN A 18 -5.05 45.99 -32.76
C GLN A 18 -6.51 46.27 -32.37
N GLN A 19 -7.31 46.78 -33.31
CA GLN A 19 -8.74 47.01 -33.11
C GLN A 19 -9.51 45.69 -32.91
N GLN A 20 -9.15 44.64 -33.67
CA GLN A 20 -9.77 43.32 -33.54
C GLN A 20 -9.39 42.62 -32.23
N ALA A 21 -8.16 42.81 -31.75
CA ALA A 21 -7.72 42.33 -30.43
C ALA A 21 -8.45 43.03 -29.29
N GLN A 22 -8.68 44.35 -29.39
CA GLN A 22 -9.46 45.11 -28.40
C GLN A 22 -10.93 44.69 -28.38
N LEU A 23 -11.55 44.44 -29.55
CA LEU A 23 -12.91 43.91 -29.65
C LEU A 23 -13.03 42.50 -29.03
N ALA A 24 -12.04 41.63 -29.25
CA ALA A 24 -12.01 40.30 -28.66
C ALA A 24 -11.85 40.36 -27.13
N ALA A 25 -11.02 41.27 -26.62
CA ALA A 25 -10.86 41.48 -25.18
C ALA A 25 -12.14 42.02 -24.52
N ALA A 26 -12.84 42.95 -25.18
CA ALA A 26 -14.13 43.47 -24.71
C ALA A 26 -15.22 42.38 -24.68
N GLN A 27 -15.26 41.51 -25.70
CA GLN A 27 -16.19 40.38 -25.74
C GLN A 27 -15.87 39.33 -24.65
N ALA A 28 -14.60 39.06 -24.37
CA ALA A 28 -14.20 38.16 -23.29
C ALA A 28 -14.58 38.70 -21.91
N GLN A 29 -14.42 40.01 -21.68
CA GLN A 29 -14.86 40.65 -20.43
C GLN A 29 -16.38 40.62 -20.27
N ALA A 30 -17.14 40.87 -21.34
CA ALA A 30 -18.60 40.78 -21.32
C ALA A 30 -19.08 39.34 -21.03
N ALA A 31 -18.44 38.33 -21.63
CA ALA A 31 -18.76 36.93 -21.35
C ALA A 31 -18.44 36.53 -19.90
N HIS A 32 -17.34 37.04 -19.34
CA HIS A 32 -16.99 36.78 -17.94
C HIS A 32 -17.97 37.45 -16.97
N ALA A 33 -18.44 38.67 -17.27
CA ALA A 33 -19.46 39.36 -16.48
C ALA A 33 -20.82 38.62 -16.52
N GLN A 34 -21.23 38.11 -17.68
CA GLN A 34 -22.45 37.30 -17.81
C GLN A 34 -22.34 35.97 -17.04
N MET A 35 -21.16 35.33 -17.06
CA MET A 35 -20.93 34.09 -16.31
C MET A 35 -21.00 34.32 -14.79
N GLN A 36 -20.44 35.42 -14.29
CA GLN A 36 -20.53 35.79 -12.88
C GLN A 36 -21.96 36.12 -12.45
N ALA A 37 -22.73 36.83 -13.29
CA ALA A 37 -24.14 37.10 -13.02
C ALA A 37 -24.96 35.80 -12.94
N HIS A 38 -24.72 34.86 -13.86
CA HIS A 38 -25.39 33.56 -13.84
C HIS A 38 -25.04 32.75 -12.59
N TYR A 39 -23.79 32.81 -12.13
CA TYR A 39 -23.33 32.12 -10.93
C TYR A 39 -23.96 32.69 -9.65
N GLN A 40 -24.13 34.03 -9.58
CA GLN A 40 -24.82 34.67 -8.45
C GLN A 40 -26.31 34.31 -8.40
N VAL A 41 -27.01 34.30 -9.54
CA VAL A 41 -28.42 33.88 -9.60
C VAL A 41 -28.58 32.41 -9.20
N GLN A 42 -27.64 31.55 -9.61
CA GLN A 42 -27.65 30.14 -9.24
C GLN A 42 -27.41 29.93 -7.74
N GLN A 43 -26.52 30.70 -7.11
CA GLN A 43 -26.34 30.67 -5.65
C GLN A 43 -27.57 31.16 -4.90
N GLN A 44 -28.24 32.21 -5.38
CA GLN A 44 -29.48 32.71 -4.77
C GLN A 44 -30.62 31.68 -4.86
N GLN A 45 -30.77 31.00 -6.00
CA GLN A 45 -31.76 29.91 -6.12
C GLN A 45 -31.43 28.73 -5.20
N GLN A 46 -30.14 28.40 -5.03
CA GLN A 46 -29.73 27.33 -4.12
C GLN A 46 -30.02 27.66 -2.66
N GLN A 47 -29.78 28.92 -2.23
CA GLN A 47 -30.14 29.37 -0.88
C GLN A 47 -31.66 29.38 -0.65
N GLN A 48 -32.45 29.80 -1.63
CA GLN A 48 -33.92 29.76 -1.53
C GLN A 48 -34.46 28.32 -1.46
N GLN A 49 -33.92 27.39 -2.24
CA GLN A 49 -34.30 25.98 -2.14
C GLN A 49 -33.92 25.38 -0.78
N GLN A 50 -32.77 25.77 -0.23
CA GLN A 50 -32.33 25.29 1.07
C GLN A 50 -33.23 25.83 2.19
N GLN A 51 -33.66 27.10 2.13
CA GLN A 51 -34.63 27.66 3.07
C GLN A 51 -36.01 27.01 2.95
N GLN A 52 -36.49 26.72 1.73
CA GLN A 52 -37.75 25.99 1.54
C GLN A 52 -37.69 24.56 2.07
N GLN A 53 -36.57 23.85 1.89
CA GLN A 53 -36.40 22.51 2.46
C GLN A 53 -36.39 22.53 3.99
N VAL A 54 -35.77 23.54 4.61
CA VAL A 54 -35.77 23.68 6.07
C VAL A 54 -37.18 23.99 6.60
N GLN A 55 -37.96 24.84 5.92
CA GLN A 55 -39.35 25.08 6.29
C GLN A 55 -40.25 23.85 6.12
N GLN A 56 -40.09 23.09 5.02
CA GLN A 56 -40.84 21.84 4.82
C GLN A 56 -40.46 20.78 5.86
N ALA A 57 -39.18 20.68 6.24
CA ALA A 57 -38.74 19.77 7.29
C ALA A 57 -39.32 20.15 8.67
N GLN A 58 -39.41 21.45 8.98
CA GLN A 58 -40.08 21.91 10.21
C GLN A 58 -41.59 21.61 10.20
N GLN A 59 -42.29 21.83 9.08
CA GLN A 59 -43.71 21.50 8.99
C GLN A 59 -43.97 19.98 9.08
N GLN A 60 -43.10 19.14 8.51
CA GLN A 60 -43.20 17.68 8.66
C GLN A 60 -42.93 17.21 10.09
N GLN A 61 -42.02 17.86 10.83
CA GLN A 61 -41.80 17.56 12.25
C GLN A 61 -43.01 17.94 13.12
N VAL A 62 -43.67 19.07 12.83
CA VAL A 62 -44.89 19.49 13.56
C VAL A 62 -46.06 18.55 13.25
N GLN A 63 -46.21 18.08 12.00
CA GLN A 63 -47.23 17.08 11.64
C GLN A 63 -46.96 15.70 12.26
N GLN A 64 -45.69 15.25 12.32
CA GLN A 64 -45.34 13.99 13.00
C GLN A 64 -45.56 14.07 14.52
N ALA A 65 -45.33 15.23 15.15
CA ALA A 65 -45.62 15.44 16.56
C ALA A 65 -47.14 15.41 16.85
N GLN A 66 -47.97 15.92 15.94
CA GLN A 66 -49.43 15.85 16.06
C GLN A 66 -49.99 14.44 15.79
N GLN A 67 -49.41 13.66 14.88
CA GLN A 67 -49.82 12.27 14.64
C GLN A 67 -49.43 11.32 15.79
N GLN A 68 -48.32 11.57 16.49
CA GLN A 68 -47.95 10.76 17.67
C GLN A 68 -48.84 11.01 18.89
N GLN A 69 -49.51 12.16 19.00
CA GLN A 69 -50.53 12.38 20.04
C GLN A 69 -51.89 11.73 19.72
N GLN A 70 -52.17 11.36 18.46
CA GLN A 70 -53.42 10.68 18.08
C GLN A 70 -53.35 9.15 18.12
N HIS A 71 -52.18 8.53 18.28
CA HIS A 71 -52.04 7.05 18.30
C HIS A 71 -51.93 6.43 19.69
N GLN A 72 -52.21 7.17 20.76
CA GLN A 72 -52.21 6.64 22.13
C GLN A 72 -53.57 6.68 22.85
N VAL A 73 -54.67 6.72 22.10
CA VAL A 73 -56.02 6.65 22.68
C VAL A 73 -56.96 5.76 21.86
N VAL A 74 -56.74 4.44 21.86
CA VAL A 74 -57.83 3.44 21.73
C VAL A 74 -57.34 2.11 22.32
N GLN A 75 -57.70 1.80 23.58
CA GLN A 75 -58.32 0.51 23.97
C GLN A 75 -58.68 0.48 25.47
N GLN A 76 -60.00 0.60 25.67
CA GLN A 76 -60.87 -0.09 26.63
C GLN A 76 -60.84 0.25 28.13
N ILE A 77 -62.08 0.43 28.59
CA ILE A 77 -62.64 0.97 29.83
C ILE A 77 -63.14 -0.24 30.67
N PRO A 78 -63.38 -0.09 31.98
CA PRO A 78 -64.79 -0.06 32.39
C PRO A 78 -65.14 1.05 33.37
N SER A 79 -66.35 1.52 33.13
CA SER A 79 -67.11 2.59 33.74
C SER A 79 -67.72 2.20 35.09
N PHE A 80 -67.69 3.13 36.04
CA PHE A 80 -68.81 3.32 36.98
C PHE A 80 -69.17 4.80 37.03
N ALA A 81 -70.47 5.05 37.03
CA ALA A 81 -71.10 6.34 36.76
C ALA A 81 -71.63 7.04 38.01
N ARG A 82 -71.81 8.36 37.84
CA ARG A 82 -72.63 9.35 38.59
C ARG A 82 -71.97 10.04 39.79
N PRO A 83 -72.43 11.25 40.20
CA PRO A 83 -73.22 12.29 39.49
C PRO A 83 -72.59 13.70 39.60
N GLN A 84 -73.18 14.66 38.88
CA GLN A 84 -72.93 16.09 39.02
C GLN A 84 -73.03 16.55 40.49
N GLN A 85 -71.99 17.22 40.99
CA GLN A 85 -72.07 18.07 42.18
C GLN A 85 -71.36 19.39 41.93
N GLN A 86 -72.05 20.43 42.41
CA GLN A 86 -71.75 21.85 42.31
C GLN A 86 -70.35 22.20 42.82
N GLN A 87 -69.81 23.28 42.25
CA GLN A 87 -68.66 24.01 42.78
C GLN A 87 -68.89 24.33 44.27
N GLN A 88 -68.29 23.53 45.15
CA GLN A 88 -67.95 23.92 46.51
C GLN A 88 -66.47 24.28 46.52
N GLN A 89 -66.18 25.50 46.95
CA GLN A 89 -64.84 25.99 47.24
C GLN A 89 -64.13 25.01 48.19
N ALA A 90 -63.16 24.27 47.66
CA ALA A 90 -62.22 23.53 48.50
C ALA A 90 -61.26 24.54 49.14
N VAL A 91 -61.45 24.75 50.44
CA VAL A 91 -60.50 25.38 51.35
C VAL A 91 -59.11 24.77 51.10
N PRO A 92 -58.04 25.58 50.95
CA PRO A 92 -56.70 25.04 50.78
C PRO A 92 -56.34 24.22 52.01
N LEU A 93 -56.08 22.92 51.81
CA LEU A 93 -55.46 22.09 52.84
C LEU A 93 -54.16 22.78 53.28
N PRO A 94 -53.91 22.86 54.59
CA PRO A 94 -52.74 23.57 55.10
C PRO A 94 -51.49 22.90 54.53
N VAL A 95 -50.62 23.73 53.95
CA VAL A 95 -49.27 23.34 53.57
C VAL A 95 -48.65 22.75 54.83
N GLU A 96 -48.51 21.42 54.90
CA GLU A 96 -47.68 20.81 55.93
C GLU A 96 -46.34 21.55 55.88
N ASN A 97 -45.94 22.16 56.99
CA ASN A 97 -44.61 22.72 57.14
C ASN A 97 -43.62 21.55 57.06
N ILE A 98 -43.24 21.20 55.83
CA ILE A 98 -42.18 20.25 55.53
C ILE A 98 -40.96 20.78 56.27
N SER A 99 -40.46 20.01 57.24
CA SER A 99 -39.27 20.42 57.99
C SER A 99 -38.15 20.78 57.02
N LEU A 100 -37.37 21.81 57.37
CA LEU A 100 -36.25 22.29 56.56
C LEU A 100 -35.31 21.14 56.16
N GLU A 101 -35.17 20.16 57.05
CA GLU A 101 -34.42 18.92 56.88
C GLU A 101 -34.96 18.01 55.77
N LYS A 102 -36.28 17.77 55.70
CA LYS A 102 -36.91 16.99 54.61
C LYS A 102 -36.77 17.69 53.25
N MET A 103 -36.78 19.03 53.24
CA MET A 103 -36.56 19.81 52.01
C MET A 103 -35.10 19.75 51.54
N GLN A 104 -34.13 19.84 52.46
CA GLN A 104 -32.72 19.65 52.17
C GLN A 104 -32.41 18.23 51.69
N GLU A 105 -33.03 17.21 52.29
CA GLU A 105 -32.87 15.83 51.84
C GLU A 105 -33.44 15.62 50.43
N LYS A 106 -34.62 16.19 50.14
CA LYS A 106 -35.21 16.17 48.80
C LYS A 106 -34.32 16.89 47.77
N ALA A 107 -33.76 18.04 48.13
CA ALA A 107 -32.81 18.78 47.28
C ALA A 107 -31.52 17.98 47.03
N ARG A 108 -30.97 17.33 48.06
CA ARG A 108 -29.79 16.46 47.95
C ARG A 108 -30.06 15.24 47.07
N ARG A 109 -31.21 14.58 47.23
CA ARG A 109 -31.63 13.46 46.37
C ARG A 109 -31.85 13.91 44.92
N TRP A 110 -32.44 15.09 44.72
CA TRP A 110 -32.60 15.68 43.39
C TRP A 110 -31.24 16.00 42.74
N GLN A 111 -30.31 16.59 43.47
CA GLN A 111 -28.97 16.90 42.99
C GLN A 111 -28.18 15.63 42.64
N GLN A 112 -28.25 14.59 43.48
CA GLN A 112 -27.65 13.29 43.18
C GLN A 112 -28.27 12.63 41.93
N LEU A 113 -29.60 12.71 41.79
CA LEU A 113 -30.30 12.17 40.64
C LEU A 113 -29.95 12.95 39.37
N HIS A 114 -29.91 14.27 39.44
CA HIS A 114 -29.55 15.15 38.33
C HIS A 114 -28.10 14.90 37.89
N ASN A 115 -27.15 14.90 38.81
CA ASN A 115 -25.74 14.62 38.53
C ASN A 115 -25.53 13.22 37.95
N LYS A 116 -26.28 12.20 38.42
CA LYS A 116 -26.21 10.85 37.84
C LYS A 116 -26.87 10.75 36.48
N LYS A 117 -28.00 11.43 36.27
CA LYS A 117 -28.81 11.37 35.03
C LYS A 117 -28.15 12.13 33.89
N TYR A 118 -27.58 13.30 34.17
CA TYR A 118 -26.92 14.18 33.20
C TYR A 118 -25.39 14.11 33.26
N ALA A 119 -24.83 13.05 33.87
CA ALA A 119 -23.40 12.77 33.79
C ALA A 119 -22.94 12.67 32.33
N GLU A 120 -21.70 13.09 32.04
CA GLU A 120 -21.19 13.12 30.66
C GLU A 120 -21.26 11.76 29.95
N LYS A 121 -21.04 10.68 30.69
CA LYS A 121 -21.17 9.28 30.22
C LYS A 121 -22.57 8.87 29.77
N ARG A 122 -23.60 9.67 30.06
CA ARG A 122 -25.00 9.43 29.67
C ARG A 122 -25.48 10.36 28.55
N LYS A 123 -24.61 11.24 28.03
CA LYS A 123 -24.93 12.07 26.87
C LYS A 123 -25.24 11.17 25.66
N PHE A 124 -26.26 11.54 24.87
CA PHE A 124 -26.55 10.83 23.63
C PHE A 124 -25.37 10.96 22.66
N GLY A 125 -24.90 9.84 22.09
CA GLY A 125 -23.67 9.80 21.30
C GLY A 125 -22.38 9.65 22.12
N PHE A 126 -22.47 9.47 23.44
CA PHE A 126 -21.31 9.09 24.25
C PHE A 126 -20.81 7.71 23.80
N VAL A 127 -19.53 7.65 23.42
CA VAL A 127 -18.85 6.40 23.09
C VAL A 127 -18.04 6.02 24.32
N ASP A 128 -18.34 4.84 24.87
CA ASP A 128 -17.64 4.32 26.04
C ASP A 128 -16.14 4.12 25.76
N VAL A 129 -15.36 4.04 26.84
CA VAL A 129 -13.90 3.98 26.78
C VAL A 129 -13.44 2.85 25.86
N GLN A 130 -12.44 3.16 25.03
CA GLN A 130 -11.83 2.20 24.12
C GLN A 130 -11.33 0.99 24.90
N LYS A 131 -11.61 -0.22 24.42
CA LYS A 131 -11.06 -1.46 25.01
C LYS A 131 -9.55 -1.36 25.17
N GLU A 132 -9.13 -1.45 26.41
CA GLU A 132 -7.74 -1.52 26.83
C GLU A 132 -7.12 -2.85 26.41
N GLU A 133 -5.79 -2.85 26.50
CA GLU A 133 -4.97 -3.99 26.14
C GLU A 133 -4.92 -4.99 27.30
N MET A 134 -5.15 -6.26 26.99
CA MET A 134 -5.06 -7.34 27.96
C MET A 134 -3.60 -7.81 28.12
N PRO A 135 -3.20 -8.31 29.30
CA PRO A 135 -1.89 -8.92 29.49
C PRO A 135 -1.66 -10.11 28.53
N PRO A 136 -0.46 -10.27 27.96
CA PRO A 136 -0.14 -11.34 27.00
C PRO A 136 -0.27 -12.75 27.61
N GLU A 137 -0.07 -12.90 28.92
CA GLU A 137 -0.23 -14.17 29.64
C GLU A 137 -1.66 -14.70 29.59
N HIS A 138 -2.64 -13.80 29.47
CA HIS A 138 -4.05 -14.17 29.42
C HIS A 138 -4.35 -15.07 28.22
N ILE A 139 -3.91 -14.68 27.02
CA ILE A 139 -4.11 -15.50 25.81
C ILE A 139 -3.23 -16.75 25.82
N ARG A 140 -1.97 -16.67 26.31
CA ARG A 140 -1.08 -17.84 26.46
C ARG A 140 -1.74 -18.94 27.29
N LYS A 141 -2.27 -18.57 28.46
CA LYS A 141 -2.97 -19.49 29.35
C LYS A 141 -4.22 -20.09 28.70
N ILE A 142 -5.02 -19.27 28.02
CA ILE A 142 -6.21 -19.77 27.31
C ILE A 142 -5.84 -20.82 26.27
N ILE A 143 -4.83 -20.55 25.43
CA ILE A 143 -4.42 -21.47 24.37
C ILE A 143 -3.83 -22.77 24.95
N ARG A 144 -3.05 -22.67 26.03
CA ARG A 144 -2.49 -23.83 26.75
C ARG A 144 -3.59 -24.69 27.38
N ASP A 145 -4.55 -24.07 28.06
CA ASP A 145 -5.67 -24.75 28.73
C ASP A 145 -6.60 -25.49 27.75
N HIS A 146 -6.83 -24.92 26.55
CA HIS A 146 -7.67 -25.54 25.52
C HIS A 146 -6.96 -26.70 24.80
N GLY A 147 -5.62 -26.65 24.70
CA GLY A 147 -4.79 -27.72 24.15
C GLY A 147 -5.23 -28.15 22.75
N ASP A 148 -5.49 -29.44 22.58
CA ASP A 148 -5.97 -30.11 21.36
C ASP A 148 -7.50 -30.24 21.27
N MET A 149 -8.23 -29.65 22.23
CA MET A 149 -9.68 -29.78 22.38
C MET A 149 -10.17 -31.23 22.63
N SER A 150 -9.33 -32.14 23.13
CA SER A 150 -9.76 -33.47 23.55
C SER A 150 -10.61 -33.45 24.83
N SER A 151 -10.27 -32.54 25.76
CA SER A 151 -10.93 -32.42 27.07
C SER A 151 -12.44 -32.15 26.99
N ARG A 152 -13.21 -32.84 27.84
CA ARG A 152 -14.67 -32.68 27.93
C ARG A 152 -15.08 -31.31 28.49
N LYS A 153 -14.20 -30.66 29.26
CA LYS A 153 -14.45 -29.33 29.87
C LYS A 153 -14.80 -28.27 28.82
N TYR A 154 -14.09 -28.27 27.69
CA TYR A 154 -14.21 -27.28 26.61
C TYR A 154 -15.13 -27.74 25.47
N ARG A 155 -16.09 -28.64 25.75
CA ARG A 155 -17.02 -29.18 24.73
C ARG A 155 -17.85 -28.09 24.05
N HIS A 156 -18.28 -27.08 24.81
CA HIS A 156 -19.11 -25.99 24.30
C HIS A 156 -18.35 -25.12 23.28
N ASP A 157 -17.04 -24.97 23.46
CA ASP A 157 -16.18 -24.14 22.62
C ASP A 157 -15.80 -24.80 21.29
N LYS A 158 -15.90 -26.13 21.17
CA LYS A 158 -15.64 -26.87 19.91
C LYS A 158 -16.44 -26.33 18.72
N ARG A 159 -17.67 -25.86 18.96
CA ARG A 159 -18.52 -25.25 17.92
C ARG A 159 -17.93 -23.93 17.44
N VAL A 160 -17.39 -23.12 18.34
CA VAL A 160 -16.79 -21.82 18.04
C VAL A 160 -15.50 -22.00 17.22
N TYR A 161 -14.63 -22.94 17.61
CA TYR A 161 -13.42 -23.29 16.85
C TYR A 161 -13.74 -23.66 15.40
N LEU A 162 -14.73 -24.54 15.18
CA LEU A 162 -15.17 -24.90 13.84
C LEU A 162 -15.75 -23.71 13.05
N GLY A 163 -16.47 -22.81 13.71
CA GLY A 163 -16.97 -21.58 13.10
C GLY A 163 -15.86 -20.61 12.69
N ALA A 164 -14.77 -20.57 13.48
CA ALA A 164 -13.63 -19.71 13.23
C ALA A 164 -12.79 -20.14 12.00
N LEU A 165 -12.85 -21.41 11.59
CA LEU A 165 -12.17 -21.93 10.40
C LEU A 165 -12.47 -21.11 9.13
N LYS A 166 -13.66 -20.52 9.03
CA LYS A 166 -14.03 -19.62 7.92
C LYS A 166 -13.09 -18.41 7.78
N PHE A 167 -12.54 -17.93 8.90
CA PHE A 167 -11.67 -16.75 8.94
C PHE A 167 -10.19 -17.10 8.99
N MET A 168 -9.84 -18.39 9.03
CA MET A 168 -8.44 -18.84 9.06
C MET A 168 -7.59 -18.29 7.90
N PRO A 169 -8.07 -18.24 6.63
CA PRO A 169 -7.30 -17.61 5.56
C PRO A 169 -7.00 -16.12 5.79
N HIS A 170 -7.88 -15.39 6.48
CA HIS A 170 -7.64 -13.99 6.83
C HIS A 170 -6.61 -13.87 7.96
N ALA A 171 -6.61 -14.78 8.94
CA ALA A 171 -5.59 -14.82 9.98
C ALA A 171 -4.21 -15.09 9.39
N VAL A 172 -4.10 -16.09 8.50
CA VAL A 172 -2.87 -16.41 7.76
C VAL A 172 -2.37 -15.22 6.95
N LEU A 173 -3.25 -14.55 6.20
CA LEU A 173 -2.88 -13.37 5.41
C LEU A 173 -2.24 -12.29 6.29
N LYS A 174 -2.86 -11.99 7.45
CA LYS A 174 -2.37 -10.95 8.35
C LYS A 174 -1.10 -11.33 9.08
N LEU A 175 -0.91 -12.62 9.37
CA LEU A 175 0.32 -13.16 9.93
C LEU A 175 1.48 -12.99 8.94
N LEU A 176 1.32 -13.51 7.72
CA LEU A 176 2.37 -13.47 6.69
C LEU A 176 2.66 -12.05 6.18
N GLU A 177 1.65 -11.16 6.15
CA GLU A 177 1.86 -9.74 5.82
C GLU A 177 2.78 -9.03 6.82
N ASN A 178 2.82 -9.46 8.09
CA ASN A 178 3.62 -8.84 9.15
C ASN A 178 4.86 -9.66 9.53
N MET A 179 5.38 -10.51 8.63
CA MET A 179 6.60 -11.29 8.85
C MET A 179 7.80 -10.39 9.21
N PRO A 180 8.57 -10.71 10.28
CA PRO A 180 9.78 -9.96 10.67
C PRO A 180 10.75 -9.84 9.49
N MET A 181 11.33 -8.65 9.33
CA MET A 181 12.31 -8.43 8.27
C MET A 181 13.68 -8.96 8.70
N PRO A 182 14.60 -9.30 7.78
CA PRO A 182 15.87 -9.97 8.13
C PRO A 182 16.80 -9.19 9.07
N TRP A 183 16.62 -7.87 9.18
CA TRP A 183 17.37 -7.01 10.11
C TRP A 183 16.74 -6.92 11.51
N GLU A 184 15.54 -7.48 11.71
CA GLU A 184 14.84 -7.52 12.99
C GLU A 184 15.02 -8.89 13.67
N GLN A 185 15.32 -8.91 14.96
CA GLN A 185 15.37 -10.15 15.74
C GLN A 185 13.97 -10.58 16.23
N ILE A 186 13.23 -9.62 16.79
CA ILE A 186 11.90 -9.80 17.39
C ILE A 186 10.99 -8.72 16.82
N ARG A 187 9.73 -9.08 16.57
CA ARG A 187 8.69 -8.12 16.21
C ARG A 187 7.45 -8.37 17.03
N ASP A 188 7.16 -7.45 17.94
CA ASP A 188 5.89 -7.41 18.64
C ASP A 188 4.80 -6.82 17.76
N VAL A 189 3.70 -7.54 17.64
CA VAL A 189 2.55 -7.16 16.82
C VAL A 189 1.29 -7.05 17.67
N GLN A 190 0.43 -6.08 17.36
CA GLN A 190 -0.90 -6.00 17.94
C GLN A 190 -1.76 -7.16 17.45
N VAL A 191 -2.37 -7.84 18.40
CA VAL A 191 -3.17 -9.04 18.18
C VAL A 191 -4.60 -8.79 18.61
N LEU A 192 -5.54 -9.30 17.81
CA LEU A 192 -6.96 -9.40 18.13
C LEU A 192 -7.34 -10.88 18.21
N TYR A 193 -7.65 -11.35 19.40
CA TYR A 193 -7.92 -12.77 19.63
C TYR A 193 -9.32 -13.00 20.19
N HIS A 194 -9.89 -14.17 19.89
CA HIS A 194 -11.16 -14.59 20.46
C HIS A 194 -10.99 -14.99 21.93
N ILE A 195 -11.95 -14.66 22.80
CA ILE A 195 -11.88 -14.87 24.26
C ILE A 195 -11.68 -16.33 24.67
N THR A 196 -12.08 -17.28 23.80
CA THR A 196 -11.87 -18.73 24.00
C THR A 196 -10.58 -19.25 23.35
N GLY A 197 -9.74 -18.39 22.76
CA GLY A 197 -8.55 -18.82 22.01
C GLY A 197 -8.84 -19.50 20.67
N ALA A 198 -10.07 -19.38 20.16
CA ALA A 198 -10.48 -20.04 18.92
C ALA A 198 -9.68 -19.58 17.70
N ILE A 199 -9.40 -18.28 17.59
CA ILE A 199 -8.60 -17.71 16.50
C ILE A 199 -7.88 -16.46 16.96
N THR A 200 -6.68 -16.27 16.44
CA THR A 200 -5.83 -15.10 16.68
C THR A 200 -5.59 -14.36 15.35
N PHE A 201 -5.82 -13.05 15.31
CA PHE A 201 -5.55 -12.19 14.16
C PHE A 201 -4.46 -11.18 14.49
N VAL A 202 -3.50 -10.98 13.58
CA VAL A 202 -2.61 -9.81 13.63
C VAL A 202 -3.38 -8.59 13.14
N ASN A 203 -3.56 -7.60 14.01
CA ASN A 203 -4.33 -6.38 13.76
C ASN A 203 -3.43 -5.19 13.36
N GLU A 204 -2.38 -5.45 12.58
CA GLU A 204 -1.46 -4.44 12.08
C GLU A 204 -1.37 -4.45 10.56
N ILE A 205 -1.09 -3.27 9.98
CA ILE A 205 -0.72 -3.12 8.57
C ILE A 205 0.72 -2.62 8.55
N PRO A 206 1.65 -3.28 7.84
CA PRO A 206 3.07 -2.94 7.85
C PRO A 206 3.32 -1.69 7.01
N TRP A 207 3.12 -0.52 7.61
CA TRP A 207 3.48 0.77 7.02
C TRP A 207 4.98 0.98 7.12
N VAL A 208 5.62 1.25 5.98
CA VAL A 208 7.05 1.51 5.90
C VAL A 208 7.29 2.82 5.14
N ILE A 209 8.38 3.50 5.51
CA ILE A 209 8.90 4.64 4.76
C ILE A 209 9.60 4.08 3.51
N GLU A 210 9.14 4.46 2.32
CA GLU A 210 9.61 3.89 1.05
C GLU A 210 11.13 4.02 0.83
N PRO A 211 11.78 5.19 0.98
CA PRO A 211 13.24 5.29 0.80
C PRO A 211 14.03 4.48 1.83
N ILE A 212 13.61 4.47 3.10
CA ILE A 212 14.28 3.70 4.16
C ILE A 212 14.17 2.20 3.88
N TYR A 213 12.98 1.72 3.52
CA TYR A 213 12.76 0.31 3.22
C TYR A 213 13.60 -0.18 2.04
N ILE A 214 13.74 0.62 0.99
CA ILE A 214 14.60 0.29 -0.15
C ILE A 214 16.08 0.25 0.28
N ALA A 215 16.53 1.24 1.07
CA ALA A 215 17.90 1.28 1.59
C ALA A 215 18.19 0.07 2.50
N GLN A 216 17.29 -0.28 3.43
CA GLN A 216 17.41 -1.47 4.28
C GLN A 216 17.60 -2.74 3.43
N TRP A 217 16.73 -2.99 2.45
CA TRP A 217 16.88 -4.14 1.55
C TRP A 217 18.15 -4.08 0.69
N SER A 218 18.65 -2.89 0.35
CA SER A 218 19.91 -2.74 -0.36
C SER A 218 21.10 -3.14 0.51
N THR A 219 21.11 -2.75 1.79
CA THR A 219 22.13 -3.23 2.74
C THR A 219 22.03 -4.74 2.94
N MET A 220 20.82 -5.32 2.97
CA MET A 220 20.64 -6.77 3.01
C MET A 220 21.25 -7.45 1.78
N TRP A 221 21.07 -6.87 0.60
CA TRP A 221 21.66 -7.37 -0.64
C TRP A 221 23.19 -7.38 -0.58
N MET A 222 23.81 -6.31 -0.06
CA MET A 222 25.26 -6.23 0.13
C MET A 222 25.77 -7.29 1.12
N MET A 223 25.16 -7.36 2.30
CA MET A 223 25.56 -8.29 3.36
C MET A 223 25.40 -9.75 2.93
N MET A 224 24.27 -10.12 2.32
CA MET A 224 24.04 -11.47 1.83
C MET A 224 25.01 -11.87 0.72
N ARG A 225 25.40 -10.93 -0.17
CA ARG A 225 26.40 -11.20 -1.21
C ARG A 225 27.79 -11.38 -0.63
N ARG A 226 28.19 -10.53 0.33
CA ARG A 226 29.46 -10.63 1.04
C ARG A 226 29.55 -11.96 1.79
N GLU A 227 28.52 -12.29 2.56
CA GLU A 227 28.46 -13.55 3.32
C GLU A 227 28.53 -14.78 2.42
N LYS A 228 27.80 -14.76 1.29
CA LYS A 228 27.84 -15.86 0.32
C LYS A 228 29.20 -16.03 -0.36
N ARG A 229 29.96 -14.94 -0.54
CA ARG A 229 31.32 -14.97 -1.09
C ARG A 229 32.32 -15.50 -0.06
N ASP A 230 32.20 -15.04 1.18
CA ASP A 230 33.20 -15.25 2.24
C ASP A 230 33.01 -16.63 2.93
N ARG A 231 31.77 -17.11 3.06
CA ARG A 231 31.48 -18.40 3.70
C ARG A 231 31.79 -19.59 2.78
N ARG A 232 32.75 -20.44 3.19
CA ARG A 232 33.18 -21.64 2.44
C ARG A 232 32.07 -22.66 2.19
N HIS A 233 31.26 -22.96 3.21
CA HIS A 233 30.16 -23.93 3.11
C HIS A 233 28.88 -23.33 3.66
N PHE A 234 27.98 -22.94 2.76
CA PHE A 234 26.65 -22.48 3.13
C PHE A 234 25.67 -23.66 3.18
N LYS A 235 25.41 -24.16 4.39
CA LYS A 235 24.44 -25.23 4.63
C LYS A 235 23.02 -24.66 4.70
N ARG A 236 22.16 -24.99 3.73
CA ARG A 236 20.74 -24.65 3.77
C ARG A 236 20.02 -25.45 4.87
N MET A 237 19.02 -24.82 5.51
CA MET A 237 18.14 -25.51 6.46
C MET A 237 17.34 -26.65 5.81
N ARG A 238 16.94 -27.65 6.61
CA ARG A 238 16.13 -28.77 6.11
C ARG A 238 14.65 -28.38 6.07
N PHE A 239 13.94 -28.93 5.09
CA PHE A 239 12.49 -28.74 4.93
C PHE A 239 11.79 -30.10 4.83
N PRO A 240 10.72 -30.36 5.61
CA PRO A 240 10.20 -29.53 6.72
C PRO A 240 11.21 -29.36 7.88
N PRO A 241 11.16 -28.28 8.68
CA PRO A 241 12.13 -28.06 9.76
C PRO A 241 11.92 -28.95 10.99
N PHE A 242 10.67 -29.37 11.26
CA PHE A 242 10.30 -30.30 12.33
C PHE A 242 9.66 -31.57 11.75
N ASP A 243 9.71 -32.67 12.50
CA ASP A 243 9.15 -33.95 12.07
C ASP A 243 7.60 -33.91 12.02
N ASP A 244 7.00 -34.81 11.25
CA ASP A 244 5.54 -34.87 11.04
C ASP A 244 4.77 -35.16 12.34
N GLU A 245 5.36 -35.97 13.22
CA GLU A 245 4.74 -36.45 14.48
C GLU A 245 5.12 -35.58 15.69
N GLU A 246 6.02 -34.61 15.53
CA GLU A 246 6.45 -33.73 16.61
C GLU A 246 5.38 -32.65 16.90
N PRO A 247 4.86 -32.56 18.13
CA PRO A 247 3.86 -31.55 18.46
C PRO A 247 4.44 -30.13 18.36
N PRO A 248 3.65 -29.12 17.95
CA PRO A 248 4.13 -27.75 17.88
C PRO A 248 4.64 -27.26 19.24
N LEU A 249 5.91 -26.82 19.26
CA LEU A 249 6.58 -26.29 20.44
C LEU A 249 5.76 -25.19 21.12
N ASP A 250 5.82 -25.15 22.45
CA ASP A 250 5.21 -24.07 23.22
C ASP A 250 6.18 -22.90 23.34
N TYR A 251 5.70 -21.70 23.04
CA TYR A 251 6.52 -20.50 23.02
C TYR A 251 7.06 -20.15 24.41
N ALA A 252 6.21 -20.23 25.44
CA ALA A 252 6.57 -19.88 26.81
C ALA A 252 7.66 -20.78 27.39
N ASP A 253 7.59 -22.08 27.08
CA ASP A 253 8.50 -23.07 27.68
C ASP A 253 9.83 -23.19 26.89
N ASN A 254 9.85 -22.88 25.57
CA ASN A 254 11.03 -23.14 24.72
C ASN A 254 11.67 -21.89 24.08
N VAL A 255 10.92 -20.82 23.85
CA VAL A 255 11.38 -19.69 23.00
C VAL A 255 11.48 -18.38 23.80
N LEU A 256 10.64 -18.19 24.82
CA LEU A 256 10.53 -16.91 25.54
C LEU A 256 11.84 -16.51 26.23
N ASP A 257 12.53 -17.45 26.86
CA ASP A 257 13.75 -17.20 27.64
C ASP A 257 15.05 -17.28 26.82
N VAL A 258 14.95 -17.62 25.53
CA VAL A 258 16.12 -17.76 24.64
C VAL A 258 16.40 -16.42 23.95
N GLU A 259 17.60 -15.90 24.17
CA GLU A 259 18.07 -14.71 23.47
C GLU A 259 18.30 -15.02 21.98
N PRO A 260 17.67 -14.28 21.06
CA PRO A 260 17.81 -14.53 19.63
C PRO A 260 19.22 -14.20 19.15
N LEU A 261 19.70 -14.96 18.16
CA LEU A 261 20.90 -14.60 17.40
C LEU A 261 20.83 -13.19 16.81
N GLU A 262 22.00 -12.64 16.50
CA GLU A 262 22.14 -11.36 15.80
C GLU A 262 21.45 -11.41 14.44
N SER A 263 20.68 -10.35 14.14
CA SER A 263 20.03 -10.19 12.84
C SER A 263 21.04 -9.71 11.79
N ILE A 264 20.63 -9.67 10.52
CA ILE A 264 21.51 -9.17 9.46
C ILE A 264 21.52 -7.64 9.54
N GLN A 265 22.65 -7.05 9.95
CA GLN A 265 22.87 -5.61 9.96
C GLN A 265 24.24 -5.31 9.35
N ILE A 266 24.35 -4.20 8.62
CA ILE A 266 25.65 -3.68 8.16
C ILE A 266 26.22 -2.77 9.24
N ASP A 267 27.53 -2.84 9.46
CA ASP A 267 28.23 -1.84 10.26
C ASP A 267 28.19 -0.51 9.49
N LEU A 268 27.38 0.43 9.99
CA LEU A 268 27.27 1.78 9.44
C LEU A 268 28.43 2.65 9.94
N ASP A 269 28.93 3.54 9.08
CA ASP A 269 30.00 4.44 9.45
C ASP A 269 29.46 5.63 10.27
N PRO A 270 29.93 5.88 11.50
CA PRO A 270 29.48 7.03 12.30
C PRO A 270 29.71 8.40 11.64
N GLU A 271 30.71 8.54 10.77
CA GLU A 271 31.02 9.81 10.10
C GLU A 271 30.15 10.03 8.85
N GLU A 272 30.08 9.04 7.96
CA GLU A 272 29.29 9.16 6.72
C GLU A 272 27.78 8.91 6.92
N ASP A 273 27.42 7.96 7.78
CA ASP A 273 26.04 7.49 8.03
C ASP A 273 25.44 8.02 9.35
N GLY A 274 26.12 8.96 10.01
CA GLY A 274 25.72 9.48 11.32
C GLY A 274 24.28 10.02 11.40
N GLU A 275 23.72 10.50 10.30
CA GLU A 275 22.34 11.02 10.23
C GLU A 275 21.25 9.92 10.35
N ILE A 276 21.61 8.66 10.09
CA ILE A 276 20.67 7.52 10.05
C ILE A 276 21.00 6.41 11.06
N ILE A 277 22.25 6.36 11.55
CA ILE A 277 22.81 5.23 12.31
C ILE A 277 21.93 4.77 13.47
N ASP A 278 21.38 5.71 14.24
CA ASP A 278 20.63 5.40 15.48
C ASP A 278 19.31 4.66 15.23
N TRP A 279 18.64 4.91 14.10
CA TRP A 279 17.26 4.46 13.86
C TRP A 279 17.10 3.56 12.64
N PHE A 280 18.16 3.35 11.85
CA PHE A 280 18.06 2.71 10.53
C PHE A 280 17.49 1.28 10.57
N TYR A 281 17.80 0.50 11.61
CA TYR A 281 17.35 -0.89 11.74
C TYR A 281 16.16 -1.08 12.71
N GLU A 282 15.55 0.00 13.18
CA GLU A 282 14.31 -0.09 13.98
C GLU A 282 13.13 -0.63 13.15
N HIS A 283 12.16 -1.28 13.82
CA HIS A 283 10.94 -1.79 13.17
C HIS A 283 10.08 -0.68 12.55
N LYS A 284 9.87 0.41 13.31
CA LYS A 284 9.16 1.63 12.86
C LYS A 284 10.08 2.82 13.15
N PRO A 285 11.03 3.13 12.24
CA PRO A 285 12.00 4.18 12.47
C PRO A 285 11.37 5.54 12.74
N LEU A 286 12.04 6.36 13.55
CA LEU A 286 11.71 7.77 13.76
C LEU A 286 10.34 8.01 14.44
N VAL A 287 9.68 6.99 15.00
CA VAL A 287 8.44 7.15 15.76
C VAL A 287 8.70 8.01 17.01
N GLY A 288 7.88 9.05 17.21
CA GLY A 288 8.08 10.02 18.29
C GLY A 288 8.93 11.24 17.89
N SER A 289 9.57 11.21 16.72
CA SER A 289 10.31 12.36 16.18
C SER A 289 9.43 13.29 15.33
N LYS A 290 9.96 14.47 14.99
CA LYS A 290 9.34 15.45 14.08
C LYS A 290 9.19 14.96 12.63
N HIS A 291 9.88 13.88 12.24
CA HIS A 291 9.92 13.39 10.87
C HIS A 291 8.66 12.59 10.48
N VAL A 292 7.88 12.14 11.47
CA VAL A 292 6.65 11.36 11.26
C VAL A 292 5.48 11.96 12.04
N ASN A 293 4.26 11.68 11.59
CA ASN A 293 3.05 12.27 12.15
C ASN A 293 2.56 11.65 13.48
N GLY A 294 3.37 10.81 14.14
CA GLY A 294 3.04 10.05 15.35
C GLY A 294 2.85 8.54 15.12
N SER A 295 2.34 7.83 16.15
CA SER A 295 2.23 6.36 16.19
C SER A 295 1.34 5.73 15.11
N THR A 296 0.48 6.52 14.46
CA THR A 296 -0.32 6.05 13.31
C THR A 296 0.53 5.79 12.06
N TYR A 297 1.73 6.38 11.99
CA TYR A 297 2.77 6.13 10.99
C TYR A 297 2.24 6.19 9.54
N ARG A 298 1.81 7.37 9.09
CA ARG A 298 1.14 7.57 7.78
C ARG A 298 1.82 8.56 6.84
N ARG A 299 2.55 9.53 7.40
CA ARG A 299 3.26 10.56 6.63
C ARG A 299 4.68 10.67 7.15
N TRP A 300 5.61 10.91 6.24
CA TRP A 300 7.02 11.10 6.55
C TRP A 300 7.54 12.36 5.88
N ARG A 301 8.53 12.99 6.51
CA ARG A 301 9.28 14.13 6.01
C ARG A 301 10.72 13.98 6.48
N LEU A 302 11.65 13.82 5.55
CA LEU A 302 13.07 13.64 5.83
C LEU A 302 13.87 14.88 5.42
N THR A 303 15.06 15.04 6.01
CA THR A 303 16.02 16.09 5.65
C THR A 303 16.80 15.68 4.39
N LEU A 304 17.46 16.64 3.73
CA LEU A 304 18.27 16.34 2.54
C LEU A 304 19.47 15.42 2.86
N PRO A 305 20.22 15.61 3.97
CA PRO A 305 21.28 14.70 4.36
C PRO A 305 20.79 13.26 4.53
N GLN A 306 19.71 13.06 5.30
CA GLN A 306 19.09 11.74 5.47
C GLN A 306 18.73 11.10 4.12
N MET A 307 18.13 11.86 3.20
CA MET A 307 17.78 11.35 1.88
C MET A 307 19.01 10.99 1.03
N ALA A 308 20.09 11.78 1.11
CA ALA A 308 21.34 11.53 0.40
C ALA A 308 22.01 10.24 0.88
N THR A 309 22.12 10.06 2.21
CA THR A 309 22.67 8.85 2.82
C THR A 309 21.85 7.61 2.44
N LEU A 310 20.51 7.69 2.53
CA LEU A 310 19.63 6.59 2.13
C LEU A 310 19.73 6.28 0.63
N TYR A 311 19.87 7.30 -0.23
CA TYR A 311 20.04 7.12 -1.67
C TYR A 311 21.35 6.38 -1.98
N ARG A 312 22.45 6.79 -1.34
CA ARG A 312 23.76 6.15 -1.45
C ARG A 312 23.71 4.67 -1.05
N LEU A 313 23.14 4.35 0.11
CA LEU A 313 22.96 2.96 0.55
C LEU A 313 22.04 2.15 -0.39
N ALA A 314 21.06 2.80 -1.01
CA ALA A 314 20.12 2.15 -1.92
C ALA A 314 20.70 1.83 -3.31
N ASN A 315 21.88 2.34 -3.66
CA ASN A 315 22.43 2.28 -5.04
C ASN A 315 22.44 0.86 -5.66
N GLN A 316 22.73 -0.19 -4.88
CA GLN A 316 22.77 -1.56 -5.41
C GLN A 316 21.44 -2.08 -5.99
N LEU A 317 20.29 -1.53 -5.54
CA LEU A 317 18.97 -1.92 -6.03
C LEU A 317 18.41 -0.94 -7.07
N LEU A 318 18.99 0.26 -7.16
CA LEU A 318 18.49 1.33 -8.02
C LEU A 318 19.00 1.18 -9.46
N THR A 319 18.32 1.88 -10.36
CA THR A 319 18.74 1.99 -11.76
C THR A 319 19.67 3.17 -11.94
N ASP A 320 20.65 3.02 -12.82
CA ASP A 320 21.51 4.11 -13.27
C ASP A 320 20.90 4.91 -14.44
N VAL A 321 19.78 4.44 -14.99
CA VAL A 321 19.09 5.10 -16.09
C VAL A 321 18.39 6.35 -15.58
N ALA A 322 19.01 7.51 -15.80
CA ALA A 322 18.45 8.82 -15.47
C ALA A 322 17.44 9.32 -16.53
N ASP A 323 17.64 8.98 -17.81
CA ASP A 323 16.82 9.47 -18.91
C ASP A 323 15.74 8.45 -19.30
N ASN A 324 14.49 8.93 -19.40
CA ASN A 324 13.35 8.14 -19.85
C ASN A 324 13.45 7.72 -21.33
N ASN A 325 14.27 8.41 -22.13
CA ASN A 325 14.54 8.04 -23.52
C ASN A 325 15.10 6.62 -23.69
N TYR A 326 15.75 6.06 -22.67
CA TYR A 326 16.18 4.65 -22.67
C TYR A 326 15.01 3.68 -22.93
N PHE A 327 13.80 4.03 -22.47
CA PHE A 327 12.60 3.21 -22.63
C PHE A 327 11.88 3.45 -23.97
N TYR A 328 12.52 4.07 -24.97
CA TYR A 328 11.96 4.17 -26.31
C TYR A 328 11.63 2.77 -26.85
N LEU A 329 10.39 2.58 -27.32
CA LEU A 329 9.78 1.29 -27.67
C LEU A 329 9.69 0.25 -26.54
N PHE A 330 10.26 0.52 -25.37
CA PHE A 330 10.26 -0.37 -24.20
C PHE A 330 9.40 0.20 -23.06
N ASP A 331 8.38 0.98 -23.41
CA ASP A 331 7.40 1.56 -22.50
C ASP A 331 6.03 0.87 -22.60
N LEU A 332 5.12 1.22 -21.69
CA LEU A 332 3.79 0.62 -21.65
C LEU A 332 2.99 0.85 -22.94
N LYS A 333 3.09 2.02 -23.57
CA LYS A 333 2.32 2.34 -24.77
C LYS A 333 2.79 1.52 -25.95
N SER A 334 4.11 1.38 -26.12
CA SER A 334 4.67 0.53 -27.17
C SER A 334 4.28 -0.93 -26.99
N PHE A 335 4.29 -1.45 -25.75
CA PHE A 335 3.82 -2.82 -25.50
C PHE A 335 2.32 -3.01 -25.73
N PHE A 336 1.48 -2.02 -25.45
CA PHE A 336 0.06 -2.11 -25.77
C PHE A 336 -0.18 -2.16 -27.28
N THR A 337 0.54 -1.34 -28.03
CA THR A 337 0.49 -1.32 -29.50
C THR A 337 1.02 -2.62 -30.09
N ALA A 338 2.15 -3.14 -29.58
CA ALA A 338 2.69 -4.44 -29.97
C ALA A 338 1.66 -5.56 -29.76
N LYS A 339 0.97 -5.56 -28.60
CA LYS A 339 -0.10 -6.51 -28.32
C LYS A 339 -1.29 -6.35 -29.28
N ALA A 340 -1.71 -5.13 -29.58
CA ALA A 340 -2.86 -4.86 -30.44
C ALA A 340 -2.61 -5.35 -31.87
N LEU A 341 -1.39 -5.13 -32.38
CA LEU A 341 -0.97 -5.49 -33.74
C LEU A 341 -0.47 -6.94 -33.89
N ASN A 342 -0.49 -7.74 -32.81
CA ASN A 342 0.12 -9.08 -32.79
C ASN A 342 1.61 -9.08 -33.21
N LEU A 343 2.35 -8.05 -32.81
CA LEU A 343 3.79 -7.92 -33.05
C LEU A 343 4.56 -8.14 -31.75
N ALA A 344 5.83 -8.54 -31.89
CA ALA A 344 6.74 -8.71 -30.76
C ALA A 344 8.01 -7.90 -30.99
N LEU A 345 8.38 -7.09 -30.00
CA LEU A 345 9.66 -6.40 -29.96
C LEU A 345 10.77 -7.37 -29.51
N PRO A 346 12.00 -7.19 -30.00
CA PRO A 346 13.16 -7.88 -29.44
C PRO A 346 13.25 -7.63 -27.92
N GLY A 347 13.40 -8.70 -27.13
CA GLY A 347 13.42 -8.60 -25.66
C GLY A 347 12.07 -8.30 -25.00
N GLY A 348 11.03 -7.94 -25.76
CA GLY A 348 9.70 -7.64 -25.25
C GLY A 348 8.81 -8.88 -25.02
N PRO A 349 7.63 -8.68 -24.39
CA PRO A 349 6.66 -9.75 -24.15
C PRO A 349 5.89 -10.15 -25.41
N LYS A 350 5.46 -11.41 -25.46
CA LYS A 350 4.58 -11.97 -26.52
C LYS A 350 3.18 -12.23 -26.00
N PHE A 351 2.17 -11.94 -26.82
CA PHE A 351 0.75 -12.06 -26.47
C PHE A 351 -0.01 -12.89 -27.49
N GLU A 352 -1.20 -13.32 -27.09
CA GLU A 352 -2.18 -13.87 -28.02
C GLU A 352 -2.74 -12.76 -28.93
N PRO A 353 -3.04 -13.05 -30.21
CA PRO A 353 -3.68 -12.12 -31.13
C PRO A 353 -4.98 -11.57 -30.55
N LEU A 354 -5.19 -10.27 -30.68
CA LEU A 354 -6.41 -9.61 -30.20
C LEU A 354 -7.61 -9.92 -31.10
N ILE A 355 -7.41 -9.80 -32.41
CA ILE A 355 -8.38 -10.15 -33.46
C ILE A 355 -7.93 -11.49 -34.01
N LYS A 356 -8.72 -12.54 -33.81
CA LYS A 356 -8.38 -13.91 -34.22
C LYS A 356 -8.83 -14.24 -35.65
N ASP A 357 -9.83 -13.50 -36.15
CA ASP A 357 -10.52 -13.78 -37.41
C ASP A 357 -9.90 -13.02 -38.61
N GLN A 358 -8.79 -12.32 -38.40
CA GLN A 358 -8.03 -11.69 -39.48
C GLN A 358 -7.18 -12.76 -40.17
N ASN A 359 -7.78 -13.48 -41.11
CA ASN A 359 -7.04 -14.35 -42.02
C ASN A 359 -6.16 -13.47 -42.92
N LEU A 360 -4.84 -13.53 -42.72
CA LEU A 360 -3.86 -12.90 -43.62
C LEU A 360 -3.94 -13.43 -45.06
N LEU A 361 -4.63 -14.55 -45.27
CA LEU A 361 -4.89 -15.16 -46.58
C LEU A 361 -6.11 -14.55 -47.30
N ASP A 362 -6.96 -13.80 -46.58
CA ASP A 362 -8.12 -13.09 -47.12
C ASP A 362 -7.80 -11.60 -47.39
N GLU A 363 -6.51 -11.19 -47.35
CA GLU A 363 -6.12 -9.89 -47.91
C GLU A 363 -6.22 -9.95 -49.44
N ASP A 364 -7.33 -9.42 -49.96
CA ASP A 364 -7.58 -9.32 -51.40
C ASP A 364 -6.40 -8.66 -52.13
N TRP A 365 -6.03 -9.21 -53.29
CA TRP A 365 -5.06 -8.57 -54.18
C TRP A 365 -5.60 -7.19 -54.56
N ASN A 366 -4.88 -6.15 -54.14
CA ASN A 366 -5.23 -4.76 -54.38
C ASN A 366 -4.12 -4.10 -55.20
N GLU A 367 -4.49 -3.07 -55.97
CA GLU A 367 -3.54 -2.30 -56.78
C GLU A 367 -2.37 -1.72 -55.97
N PHE A 368 -2.59 -1.45 -54.68
CA PHE A 368 -1.60 -0.92 -53.75
C PHE A 368 -0.54 -1.92 -53.28
N ASN A 369 -0.84 -3.22 -53.33
CA ASN A 369 0.06 -4.27 -52.85
C ASN A 369 0.83 -4.97 -54.00
N ASP A 370 0.76 -4.43 -55.22
CA ASP A 370 1.50 -4.93 -56.38
C ASP A 370 3.01 -4.73 -56.21
N ILE A 371 3.77 -5.83 -56.25
CA ILE A 371 5.22 -5.84 -56.07
C ILE A 371 5.95 -4.98 -57.10
N ASN A 372 5.42 -4.84 -58.32
CA ASN A 372 6.03 -4.04 -59.38
C ASN A 372 5.89 -2.53 -59.14
N LYS A 373 4.97 -2.12 -58.26
CA LYS A 373 4.70 -0.72 -57.91
C LYS A 373 5.36 -0.30 -56.60
N ILE A 374 5.94 -1.22 -55.84
CA ILE A 374 6.56 -0.97 -54.53
C ILE A 374 8.08 -0.87 -54.67
N ILE A 375 8.64 0.30 -54.34
CA ILE A 375 10.11 0.49 -54.28
C ILE A 375 10.61 0.10 -52.88
N VAL A 376 11.22 -1.08 -52.76
CA VAL A 376 11.84 -1.54 -51.51
C VAL A 376 13.29 -1.07 -51.41
N ARG A 377 13.52 0.09 -50.77
CA ARG A 377 14.89 0.56 -50.44
C ARG A 377 15.42 -0.01 -49.13
N HIS A 378 14.55 -0.03 -48.11
CA HIS A 378 14.85 -0.58 -46.79
C HIS A 378 13.67 -1.42 -46.31
N GLN A 379 13.95 -2.52 -45.63
CA GLN A 379 12.90 -3.37 -45.07
C GLN A 379 12.20 -2.64 -43.93
N VAL A 380 10.86 -2.61 -43.97
CA VAL A 380 10.05 -2.09 -42.87
C VAL A 380 10.13 -3.07 -41.70
N ARG A 381 10.79 -2.65 -40.61
CA ARG A 381 10.96 -3.47 -39.40
C ARG A 381 9.76 -3.36 -38.46
N THR A 382 9.64 -4.29 -37.52
CA THR A 382 8.56 -4.30 -36.52
C THR A 382 8.60 -3.06 -35.62
N GLU A 383 9.79 -2.53 -35.35
CA GLU A 383 9.97 -1.29 -34.59
C GLU A 383 9.30 -0.11 -35.27
N TYR A 384 9.34 -0.01 -36.60
CA TYR A 384 8.71 1.08 -37.35
C TYR A 384 7.19 0.98 -37.26
N ARG A 385 6.65 -0.24 -37.35
CA ARG A 385 5.22 -0.54 -37.20
C ARG A 385 4.68 -0.20 -35.81
N ILE A 386 5.52 -0.20 -34.77
CA ILE A 386 5.12 0.19 -33.41
C ILE A 386 5.37 1.69 -33.17
N SER A 387 6.47 2.23 -33.68
CA SER A 387 6.83 3.66 -33.54
C SER A 387 5.80 4.56 -34.22
N PHE A 388 5.38 4.19 -35.44
CA PHE A 388 4.43 4.94 -36.25
C PHE A 388 3.26 4.03 -36.64
N PRO A 389 2.37 3.71 -35.68
CA PRO A 389 1.41 2.63 -35.84
C PRO A 389 0.35 2.91 -36.91
N TYR A 390 0.04 4.18 -37.18
CA TYR A 390 -0.93 4.57 -38.21
C TYR A 390 -0.35 4.64 -39.62
N LEU A 391 0.98 4.70 -39.76
CA LEU A 391 1.64 4.86 -41.06
C LEU A 391 1.97 3.52 -41.71
N TYR A 392 2.50 2.57 -40.94
CA TYR A 392 3.03 1.29 -41.46
C TYR A 392 2.10 0.08 -41.23
N ASN A 393 0.85 0.30 -40.82
CA ASN A 393 -0.10 -0.79 -40.59
C ASN A 393 -1.46 -0.53 -41.24
N ASN A 394 -2.01 -1.58 -41.83
CA ASN A 394 -3.42 -1.64 -42.18
C ASN A 394 -4.25 -1.89 -40.92
N MET A 395 -5.40 -1.23 -40.80
CA MET A 395 -6.36 -1.40 -39.69
C MET A 395 -5.73 -1.33 -38.28
N PRO A 396 -5.11 -0.21 -37.87
CA PRO A 396 -4.50 -0.06 -36.54
C PRO A 396 -5.57 0.10 -35.44
N GLN A 397 -6.27 -0.97 -35.12
CA GLN A 397 -7.30 -1.00 -34.08
C GLN A 397 -6.68 -1.13 -32.68
N TYR A 398 -7.24 -0.43 -31.69
CA TYR A 398 -6.83 -0.47 -30.28
C TYR A 398 -5.34 -0.13 -30.02
N VAL A 399 -4.67 0.50 -30.98
CA VAL A 399 -3.30 0.97 -30.82
C VAL A 399 -3.23 2.17 -29.88
N HIS A 400 -2.07 2.36 -29.26
CA HIS A 400 -1.78 3.50 -28.42
C HIS A 400 -0.61 4.30 -29.01
N LEU A 401 -0.74 5.63 -29.00
CA LEU A 401 0.39 6.50 -29.33
C LEU A 401 1.42 6.44 -28.20
N SER A 402 2.68 6.17 -28.58
CA SER A 402 3.83 6.22 -27.69
C SER A 402 4.32 7.65 -27.51
N TRP A 403 4.99 7.89 -26.39
CA TRP A 403 5.71 9.15 -26.19
C TRP A 403 6.94 9.17 -27.11
N TYR A 404 7.11 10.23 -27.89
CA TYR A 404 8.13 10.27 -28.94
C TYR A 404 9.54 10.47 -28.37
N HIS A 405 9.77 11.54 -27.60
CA HIS A 405 11.09 11.91 -27.10
C HIS A 405 10.97 12.85 -25.89
N THR A 406 11.82 12.68 -24.88
CA THR A 406 12.07 13.69 -23.83
C THR A 406 13.36 14.44 -24.13
N PRO A 407 13.51 15.72 -23.75
CA PRO A 407 14.81 16.40 -23.85
C PRO A 407 15.90 15.57 -23.15
N THR A 408 17.04 15.37 -23.80
CA THR A 408 18.12 14.53 -23.28
C THR A 408 18.67 15.10 -21.99
N VAL A 409 18.61 14.32 -20.91
CA VAL A 409 19.11 14.72 -19.60
C VAL A 409 20.63 14.55 -19.59
N LEU A 410 21.36 15.67 -19.56
CA LEU A 410 22.82 15.70 -19.48
C LEU A 410 23.26 15.96 -18.04
N TYR A 411 23.02 14.98 -17.16
CA TYR A 411 23.45 15.04 -15.77
C TYR A 411 24.73 14.22 -15.58
N ILE A 412 25.76 14.86 -15.01
CA ILE A 412 27.03 14.23 -14.67
C ILE A 412 27.02 13.92 -13.18
N LYS A 413 27.20 12.64 -12.83
CA LYS A 413 27.34 12.21 -11.44
C LYS A 413 28.78 12.49 -10.99
N THR A 414 28.93 13.19 -9.88
CA THR A 414 30.23 13.41 -9.22
C THR A 414 30.58 12.18 -8.39
N GLU A 415 31.70 11.53 -8.71
CA GLU A 415 32.19 10.38 -7.94
C GLU A 415 33.08 10.83 -6.76
N ASP A 416 33.86 11.90 -6.95
CA ASP A 416 34.78 12.42 -5.94
C ASP A 416 34.14 13.57 -5.14
N PRO A 417 33.96 13.43 -3.81
CA PRO A 417 33.35 14.45 -2.97
C PRO A 417 34.27 15.66 -2.70
N ASP A 418 35.57 15.52 -2.97
CA ASP A 418 36.58 16.58 -2.78
C ASP A 418 36.49 17.68 -3.85
N LEU A 419 35.84 17.39 -4.99
CA LEU A 419 35.62 18.38 -6.04
C LEU A 419 34.50 19.35 -5.65
N PRO A 420 34.61 20.64 -6.01
CA PRO A 420 33.59 21.62 -5.67
C PRO A 420 32.26 21.30 -6.36
N ALA A 421 31.13 21.69 -5.76
CA ALA A 421 29.81 21.28 -6.28
C ALA A 421 29.51 21.78 -7.71
N PHE A 422 30.08 22.93 -8.10
CA PHE A 422 30.01 23.47 -9.45
C PHE A 422 31.43 23.53 -10.02
N TYR A 423 31.74 22.65 -10.97
CA TYR A 423 33.00 22.65 -11.70
C TYR A 423 32.79 22.30 -13.17
N PHE A 424 33.77 22.65 -14.00
CA PHE A 424 33.81 22.26 -15.39
C PHE A 424 34.35 20.82 -15.50
N ASP A 425 33.44 19.86 -15.58
CA ASP A 425 33.79 18.45 -15.63
C ASP A 425 34.53 18.08 -16.94
N PRO A 426 35.55 17.18 -16.90
CA PRO A 426 36.27 16.76 -18.09
C PRO A 426 35.41 16.14 -19.20
N LEU A 427 34.22 15.63 -18.88
CA LEU A 427 33.25 15.12 -19.86
C LEU A 427 32.56 16.24 -20.66
N ILE A 428 32.62 17.49 -20.19
CA ILE A 428 32.04 18.63 -20.88
C ILE A 428 32.99 19.12 -21.97
N ASN A 429 32.47 19.27 -23.19
CA ASN A 429 33.24 19.82 -24.30
C ASN A 429 33.65 21.28 -24.00
N PRO A 430 34.93 21.65 -24.16
CA PRO A 430 35.39 23.00 -23.89
C PRO A 430 34.74 24.01 -24.83
N ILE A 431 34.34 25.15 -24.28
CA ILE A 431 33.77 26.25 -25.06
C ILE A 431 34.91 26.96 -25.81
N SER A 432 34.97 26.76 -27.12
CA SER A 432 35.95 27.41 -28.00
C SER A 432 35.38 28.73 -28.52
N HIS A 433 35.85 29.86 -27.99
CA HIS A 433 35.43 31.17 -28.47
C HIS A 433 36.15 31.50 -29.78
N ARG A 434 35.52 31.25 -30.93
CA ARG A 434 36.06 31.52 -32.28
C ARG A 434 35.23 32.55 -33.06
N ASN A 435 35.00 33.71 -32.45
CA ASN A 435 34.43 34.86 -33.16
C ASN A 435 35.58 35.82 -33.51
N THR A 436 35.82 36.00 -34.81
CA THR A 436 36.84 36.91 -35.36
C THR A 436 36.36 38.35 -35.41
N VAL A 437 35.05 38.56 -35.49
CA VAL A 437 34.41 39.87 -35.35
C VAL A 437 33.82 39.92 -33.96
N LYS A 438 34.40 40.73 -33.06
CA LYS A 438 33.69 41.15 -31.85
C LYS A 438 32.47 41.91 -32.36
N GLY A 439 31.25 41.40 -32.14
CA GLY A 439 30.07 42.24 -32.33
C GLY A 439 30.28 43.51 -31.51
N GLU A 440 30.01 44.68 -32.09
CA GLU A 440 30.08 45.95 -31.36
C GLU A 440 29.07 45.89 -30.22
N VAL A 441 29.50 45.39 -29.07
CA VAL A 441 28.85 45.66 -27.80
C VAL A 441 29.20 47.11 -27.53
N THR A 442 28.24 48.02 -27.70
CA THR A 442 28.36 49.41 -27.25
C THR A 442 28.49 49.39 -25.74
N LEU A 443 29.73 49.29 -25.26
CA LEU A 443 30.07 49.54 -23.89
C LEU A 443 30.03 51.06 -23.70
N PRO A 444 29.36 51.56 -22.65
CA PRO A 444 29.45 52.98 -22.32
C PRO A 444 30.91 53.37 -22.10
N ASP A 445 31.29 54.56 -22.54
CA ASP A 445 32.64 55.08 -22.29
C ASP A 445 32.80 55.34 -20.78
N ASP A 446 34.00 55.08 -20.23
CA ASP A 446 34.31 55.24 -18.80
C ASP A 446 34.13 56.70 -18.29
N ASP A 447 33.85 57.64 -19.19
CA ASP A 447 33.54 59.06 -18.92
C ASP A 447 32.05 59.30 -18.54
N GLU A 448 31.21 58.26 -18.50
CA GLU A 448 29.84 58.36 -17.96
C GLU A 448 29.85 58.35 -16.41
N ASP A 449 29.37 59.45 -15.79
CA ASP A 449 29.27 59.67 -14.32
C ASP A 449 28.28 58.73 -13.58
N PHE A 450 28.08 57.49 -14.05
CA PHE A 450 27.15 56.54 -13.45
C PHE A 450 27.84 55.70 -12.36
N GLU A 451 27.58 56.05 -11.10
CA GLU A 451 27.98 55.26 -9.94
C GLU A 451 26.78 54.53 -9.33
N LEU A 452 26.98 53.26 -8.97
CA LEU A 452 26.02 52.54 -8.13
C LEU A 452 26.07 53.11 -6.72
N ALA A 453 24.91 53.28 -6.08
CA ALA A 453 24.83 53.72 -4.69
C ALA A 453 25.64 52.79 -3.77
N GLU A 454 26.29 53.33 -2.73
CA GLU A 454 27.15 52.55 -1.82
C GLU A 454 26.42 51.37 -1.14
N GLU A 455 25.10 51.44 -1.02
CA GLU A 455 24.25 50.38 -0.47
C GLU A 455 23.95 49.24 -1.47
N MET A 456 24.29 49.41 -2.75
CA MET A 456 24.00 48.44 -3.82
C MET A 456 25.12 47.41 -3.94
N GLU A 457 24.85 46.22 -3.41
CA GLU A 457 25.69 45.04 -3.54
C GLU A 457 24.95 43.89 -4.26
N PRO A 458 25.68 42.85 -4.75
CA PRO A 458 25.03 41.64 -5.24
C PRO A 458 24.09 41.05 -4.18
N ILE A 459 22.86 40.72 -4.59
CA ILE A 459 21.73 40.34 -3.70
C ILE A 459 22.10 39.28 -2.65
N LEU A 460 22.98 38.32 -2.99
CA LEU A 460 23.38 37.20 -2.12
C LEU A 460 24.88 37.19 -1.78
N LYS A 461 25.54 38.35 -1.77
CA LYS A 461 26.99 38.47 -1.48
C LYS A 461 27.40 37.83 -0.14
N GLU A 462 26.51 37.86 0.85
CA GLU A 462 26.75 37.27 2.18
C GLU A 462 26.86 35.74 2.17
N TRP A 463 26.35 35.05 1.15
CA TRP A 463 26.22 33.60 1.12
C TRP A 463 27.26 32.96 0.19
N GLN A 464 27.86 31.85 0.64
CA GLN A 464 28.73 31.04 -0.22
C GLN A 464 27.94 30.42 -1.39
N LEU A 465 28.58 30.31 -2.56
CA LEU A 465 27.95 29.78 -3.78
C LEU A 465 27.47 28.33 -3.61
N TYR A 466 28.24 27.50 -2.90
CA TYR A 466 27.89 26.12 -2.59
C TYR A 466 28.32 25.75 -1.17
N THR A 467 27.74 24.66 -0.67
CA THR A 467 28.03 24.04 0.62
C THR A 467 28.30 22.56 0.38
N ASP A 468 28.81 21.84 1.38
CA ASP A 468 29.09 20.39 1.30
C ASP A 468 27.84 19.56 0.94
N LYS A 469 26.65 20.10 1.23
CA LYS A 469 25.35 19.44 0.97
C LYS A 469 24.78 19.76 -0.42
N THR A 470 25.38 20.70 -1.15
CA THR A 470 24.85 21.18 -2.44
C THR A 470 24.93 20.11 -3.53
N ALA A 471 26.09 19.46 -3.69
CA ALA A 471 26.28 18.40 -4.70
C ALA A 471 25.30 17.23 -4.48
N ASN A 472 25.19 16.76 -3.24
CA ASN A 472 24.23 15.73 -2.84
C ASN A 472 22.76 16.14 -3.10
N GLY A 473 22.42 17.40 -2.82
CA GLY A 473 21.10 17.94 -3.13
C GLY A 473 20.76 17.93 -4.62
N ILE A 474 21.74 18.27 -5.48
CA ILE A 474 21.60 18.22 -6.93
C ILE A 474 21.47 16.77 -7.40
N ALA A 475 22.24 15.84 -6.84
CA ALA A 475 22.15 14.41 -7.18
C ALA A 475 20.76 13.82 -6.87
N LEU A 476 20.15 14.22 -5.74
CA LEU A 476 18.80 13.80 -5.39
C LEU A 476 17.73 14.29 -6.37
N LEU A 477 17.96 15.37 -7.11
CA LEU A 477 17.02 15.87 -8.11
C LEU A 477 16.78 14.85 -9.24
N TRP A 478 17.85 14.17 -9.66
CA TRP A 478 17.84 13.16 -10.71
C TRP A 478 17.69 11.73 -10.19
N ALA A 479 17.52 11.57 -8.87
CA ALA A 479 17.31 10.26 -8.27
C ALA A 479 15.93 9.68 -8.64
N PRO A 480 15.79 8.35 -8.74
CA PRO A 480 14.50 7.71 -9.01
C PRO A 480 13.55 7.93 -7.83
N ARG A 481 12.23 7.95 -8.10
CA ARG A 481 11.22 7.88 -7.04
C ARG A 481 11.48 6.63 -6.18
N PRO A 482 11.59 6.72 -4.85
CA PRO A 482 11.14 7.83 -3.97
C PRO A 482 12.20 8.87 -3.57
N PHE A 483 13.44 8.77 -4.03
CA PHE A 483 14.57 9.56 -3.50
C PHE A 483 14.55 11.03 -3.93
N ASN A 484 13.88 11.36 -5.03
CA ASN A 484 13.65 12.74 -5.47
C ASN A 484 12.57 13.51 -4.67
N MET A 485 12.02 12.92 -3.61
CA MET A 485 10.97 13.55 -2.78
C MET A 485 11.43 13.71 -1.33
N ARG A 486 11.25 14.90 -0.76
CA ARG A 486 11.57 15.17 0.67
C ARG A 486 10.50 14.70 1.64
N SER A 487 9.28 14.49 1.17
CA SER A 487 8.15 14.06 1.99
C SER A 487 7.20 13.19 1.20
N GLY A 488 6.46 12.34 1.90
CA GLY A 488 5.56 11.41 1.27
C GLY A 488 4.57 10.75 2.23
N LYS A 489 3.76 9.87 1.67
CA LYS A 489 2.90 8.96 2.45
C LYS A 489 3.64 7.65 2.65
N MET A 490 3.40 7.00 3.79
CA MET A 490 3.84 5.62 3.98
C MET A 490 3.16 4.72 2.96
N ARG A 491 3.88 3.68 2.53
CA ARG A 491 3.33 2.60 1.71
C ARG A 491 3.33 1.32 2.54
N ARG A 492 2.53 0.32 2.15
CA ARG A 492 2.66 -1.00 2.76
C ARG A 492 3.93 -1.65 2.24
N ALA A 493 4.59 -2.48 3.06
CA ALA A 493 5.77 -3.23 2.62
C ALA A 493 5.52 -4.01 1.31
N ILE A 494 4.33 -4.61 1.18
CA ILE A 494 3.90 -5.37 -0.02
C ILE A 494 3.77 -4.47 -1.27
N ASP A 495 3.46 -3.19 -1.10
CA ASP A 495 3.23 -2.29 -2.23
C ASP A 495 4.54 -1.78 -2.86
N ILE A 496 5.71 -2.07 -2.27
CA ILE A 496 7.02 -1.59 -2.75
C ILE A 496 7.72 -2.71 -3.53
N PRO A 497 7.75 -2.67 -4.87
CA PRO A 497 8.37 -3.72 -5.66
C PRO A 497 9.85 -3.40 -5.91
N LEU A 498 10.73 -3.97 -5.08
CA LEU A 498 12.17 -3.72 -5.09
C LEU A 498 12.83 -4.01 -6.45
N VAL A 499 12.45 -5.11 -7.10
CA VAL A 499 13.07 -5.59 -8.35
C VAL A 499 12.34 -5.17 -9.62
N LYS A 500 11.38 -4.24 -9.52
CA LYS A 500 10.54 -3.84 -10.67
C LYS A 500 11.32 -3.09 -11.75
N THR A 501 12.31 -2.31 -11.36
CA THR A 501 13.18 -1.57 -12.29
C THR A 501 14.00 -2.54 -13.14
N TRP A 502 14.55 -3.59 -12.52
CA TRP A 502 15.47 -4.52 -13.18
C TRP A 502 14.88 -5.19 -14.44
N TYR A 503 13.64 -5.71 -14.36
CA TYR A 503 13.02 -6.36 -15.52
C TYR A 503 12.30 -5.38 -16.45
N ARG A 504 12.16 -4.11 -16.06
CA ARG A 504 11.66 -3.06 -16.96
C ARG A 504 12.74 -2.57 -17.91
N GLU A 505 14.00 -2.77 -17.57
CA GLU A 505 15.12 -2.54 -18.46
C GLU A 505 15.37 -3.75 -19.37
N HIS A 506 16.20 -3.55 -20.39
CA HIS A 506 16.61 -4.65 -21.25
C HIS A 506 17.44 -5.66 -20.44
N CYS A 507 17.24 -6.95 -20.73
CA CYS A 507 18.08 -7.99 -20.13
C CYS A 507 19.54 -7.78 -20.55
N PRO A 508 20.51 -7.79 -19.62
CA PRO A 508 21.92 -7.62 -19.95
C PRO A 508 22.41 -8.62 -21.01
N PRO A 509 23.30 -8.21 -21.91
CA PRO A 509 23.88 -9.11 -22.91
C PRO A 509 24.66 -10.26 -22.22
N GLY A 510 24.74 -11.42 -22.87
CA GLY A 510 25.45 -12.59 -22.35
C GLY A 510 24.68 -13.46 -21.33
N GLN A 511 23.52 -13.02 -20.85
CA GLN A 511 22.68 -13.82 -19.95
C GLN A 511 22.07 -15.05 -20.64
N PRO A 512 21.91 -16.20 -19.96
CA PRO A 512 21.39 -17.41 -20.58
C PRO A 512 19.91 -17.29 -20.98
N VAL A 513 19.46 -18.13 -21.94
CA VAL A 513 18.09 -18.15 -22.47
C VAL A 513 17.04 -18.18 -21.34
N LYS A 514 17.29 -18.98 -20.29
CA LYS A 514 16.43 -19.08 -19.11
C LYS A 514 16.10 -17.71 -18.50
N VAL A 515 17.11 -16.86 -18.30
CA VAL A 515 16.95 -15.53 -17.69
C VAL A 515 16.24 -14.59 -18.67
N ARG A 516 16.60 -14.61 -19.95
CA ARG A 516 15.95 -13.79 -20.98
C ARG A 516 14.44 -14.08 -21.08
N VAL A 517 14.04 -15.35 -21.01
CA VAL A 517 12.63 -15.75 -20.99
C VAL A 517 11.93 -15.29 -19.70
N SER A 518 12.61 -15.33 -18.55
CA SER A 518 12.07 -14.79 -17.29
C SER A 518 11.78 -13.30 -17.37
N TYR A 519 12.70 -12.50 -17.92
CA TYR A 519 12.49 -11.06 -18.16
C TYR A 519 11.24 -10.81 -19.02
N GLN A 520 11.14 -11.52 -20.15
CA GLN A 520 9.97 -11.41 -21.04
C GLN A 520 8.64 -11.78 -20.33
N LYS A 521 8.63 -12.81 -19.49
CA LYS A 521 7.45 -13.21 -18.72
C LYS A 521 7.07 -12.18 -17.64
N LEU A 522 8.05 -11.64 -16.93
CA LEU A 522 7.81 -10.57 -15.94
C LEU A 522 7.26 -9.30 -16.60
N LEU A 523 7.82 -8.91 -17.75
CA LEU A 523 7.28 -7.84 -18.59
C LEU A 523 5.86 -8.13 -19.05
N LYS A 524 5.56 -9.36 -19.47
CA LYS A 524 4.20 -9.77 -19.85
C LYS A 524 3.21 -9.56 -18.70
N TYR A 525 3.56 -9.96 -17.48
CA TYR A 525 2.70 -9.72 -16.31
C TYR A 525 2.55 -8.24 -16.00
N TYR A 526 3.63 -7.46 -16.08
CA TYR A 526 3.59 -6.01 -15.89
C TYR A 526 2.65 -5.32 -16.87
N VAL A 527 2.75 -5.65 -18.16
CA VAL A 527 1.88 -5.11 -19.22
C VAL A 527 0.44 -5.55 -19.04
N LEU A 528 0.18 -6.83 -18.73
CA LEU A 528 -1.18 -7.32 -18.49
C LEU A 528 -1.84 -6.66 -17.28
N ASN A 529 -1.09 -6.41 -16.21
CA ASN A 529 -1.57 -5.69 -15.04
C ASN A 529 -1.94 -4.24 -15.38
N ALA A 530 -1.11 -3.56 -16.17
CA ALA A 530 -1.38 -2.19 -16.60
C ALA A 530 -2.58 -2.11 -17.57
N LEU A 531 -2.68 -3.05 -18.50
CA LEU A 531 -3.74 -3.07 -19.53
C LEU A 531 -5.12 -3.39 -18.94
N LYS A 532 -5.18 -4.36 -18.01
CA LYS A 532 -6.45 -4.77 -17.35
C LYS A 532 -6.78 -3.91 -16.13
N HIS A 533 -5.97 -2.89 -15.82
CA HIS A 533 -6.22 -2.00 -14.70
C HIS A 533 -7.55 -1.26 -14.91
N ARG A 534 -8.44 -1.38 -13.93
CA ARG A 534 -9.66 -0.58 -13.81
C ARG A 534 -9.56 0.27 -12.55
N PRO A 535 -9.88 1.58 -12.62
CA PRO A 535 -9.95 2.41 -11.42
C PRO A 535 -10.82 1.72 -10.35
N PRO A 536 -10.38 1.68 -9.09
CA PRO A 536 -11.13 1.02 -8.04
C PRO A 536 -12.50 1.69 -7.89
N LYS A 537 -13.57 0.89 -7.95
CA LYS A 537 -14.93 1.40 -7.72
C LYS A 537 -15.05 1.89 -6.29
N ASN A 538 -15.68 3.03 -6.07
CA ASN A 538 -15.99 3.52 -4.73
C ASN A 538 -16.92 2.52 -4.03
N GLN A 539 -16.45 1.93 -2.93
CA GLN A 539 -17.19 0.96 -2.12
C GLN A 539 -17.32 1.46 -0.68
N LYS A 540 -18.38 1.05 0.01
CA LYS A 540 -18.53 1.31 1.45
C LYS A 540 -17.39 0.60 2.20
N LYS A 541 -16.60 1.35 2.96
CA LYS A 541 -15.49 0.80 3.76
C LYS A 541 -16.05 -0.15 4.82
N ARG A 542 -15.67 -1.42 4.76
CA ARG A 542 -16.03 -2.46 5.74
C ARG A 542 -14.80 -2.82 6.57
N TYR A 543 -14.80 -2.48 7.85
CA TYR A 543 -13.67 -2.71 8.75
C TYR A 543 -13.89 -3.94 9.62
N LEU A 544 -13.52 -5.12 9.11
CA LEU A 544 -13.78 -6.41 9.77
C LEU A 544 -13.26 -6.46 11.21
N PHE A 545 -12.00 -6.10 11.45
CA PHE A 545 -11.40 -6.17 12.77
C PHE A 545 -11.93 -5.11 13.74
N ARG A 546 -12.36 -3.94 13.25
CA ARG A 546 -13.05 -2.96 14.10
C ARG A 546 -14.41 -3.51 14.55
N SER A 547 -15.13 -4.18 13.65
CA SER A 547 -16.39 -4.86 13.99
C SER A 547 -16.17 -5.98 15.01
N PHE A 548 -15.12 -6.80 14.86
CA PHE A 548 -14.79 -7.84 15.84
C PHE A 548 -14.38 -7.26 17.20
N LYS A 549 -13.48 -6.27 17.22
CA LYS A 549 -13.04 -5.60 18.45
C LYS A 549 -14.20 -4.98 19.22
N ALA A 550 -15.22 -4.44 18.52
CA ALA A 550 -16.42 -3.91 19.15
C ALA A 550 -17.27 -4.95 19.89
N THR A 551 -17.19 -6.24 19.52
CA THR A 551 -17.93 -7.31 20.21
C THR A 551 -17.24 -7.75 21.49
N LYS A 552 -17.99 -8.22 22.50
CA LYS A 552 -17.43 -8.76 23.76
C LYS A 552 -16.55 -10.01 23.62
N PHE A 553 -16.61 -10.68 22.47
CA PHE A 553 -15.93 -11.96 22.24
C PHE A 553 -14.47 -11.82 21.82
N PHE A 554 -14.01 -10.60 21.51
CA PHE A 554 -12.62 -10.35 21.12
C PHE A 554 -11.94 -9.39 22.07
N GLN A 555 -10.67 -9.66 22.34
CA GLN A 555 -9.79 -8.82 23.13
C GLN A 555 -8.51 -8.49 22.34
N THR A 556 -7.80 -7.44 22.76
CA THR A 556 -6.56 -6.98 22.13
C THR A 556 -5.40 -7.16 23.09
N THR A 557 -4.24 -7.54 22.58
CA THR A 557 -2.97 -7.66 23.31
C THR A 557 -1.81 -7.45 22.31
N THR A 558 -0.58 -7.33 22.79
CA THR A 558 0.64 -7.34 21.99
C THR A 558 1.38 -8.64 22.25
N LEU A 559 1.84 -9.29 21.18
CA LEU A 559 2.60 -10.54 21.25
C LEU A 559 3.71 -10.53 20.21
N ASP A 560 4.77 -11.29 20.49
CA ASP A 560 5.78 -11.61 19.50
C ASP A 560 5.16 -12.35 18.31
N TRP A 561 5.60 -12.00 17.10
CA TRP A 561 5.14 -12.59 15.86
C TRP A 561 5.30 -14.12 15.83
N VAL A 562 6.40 -14.66 16.38
CA VAL A 562 6.63 -16.12 16.41
C VAL A 562 5.61 -16.82 17.30
N GLU A 563 5.28 -16.22 18.44
CA GLU A 563 4.23 -16.71 19.32
C GLU A 563 2.87 -16.75 18.60
N VAL A 564 2.51 -15.67 17.91
CA VAL A 564 1.25 -15.62 17.14
C VAL A 564 1.27 -16.65 16.01
N GLY A 565 2.40 -16.85 15.35
CA GLY A 565 2.57 -17.86 14.31
C GLY A 565 2.31 -19.27 14.82
N LEU A 566 2.90 -19.64 15.96
CA LEU A 566 2.67 -20.92 16.64
C LEU A 566 1.21 -21.08 17.05
N GLN A 567 0.58 -20.04 17.60
CA GLN A 567 -0.85 -20.04 17.93
C GLN A 567 -1.73 -20.29 16.71
N VAL A 568 -1.48 -19.59 15.59
CA VAL A 568 -2.25 -19.75 14.34
C VAL A 568 -2.08 -21.17 13.77
N CYS A 569 -0.88 -21.74 13.83
CA CYS A 569 -0.63 -23.11 13.39
C CYS A 569 -1.39 -24.12 14.27
N ARG A 570 -1.32 -23.99 15.60
CA ARG A 570 -2.04 -24.84 16.57
C ARG A 570 -3.56 -24.73 16.39
N GLN A 571 -4.07 -23.51 16.23
CA GLN A 571 -5.49 -23.26 15.96
C GLN A 571 -5.95 -23.89 14.64
N GLY A 572 -5.18 -23.70 13.56
CA GLY A 572 -5.46 -24.31 12.25
C GLY A 572 -5.50 -25.84 12.31
N TYR A 573 -4.52 -26.45 12.97
CA TYR A 573 -4.48 -27.89 13.20
C TYR A 573 -5.74 -28.37 13.95
N ASN A 574 -6.04 -27.76 15.11
CA ASN A 574 -7.20 -28.11 15.93
C ASN A 574 -8.52 -27.96 15.18
N MET A 575 -8.69 -26.90 14.38
CA MET A 575 -9.90 -26.69 13.59
C MET A 575 -10.11 -27.78 12.52
N LEU A 576 -9.05 -28.13 11.79
CA LEU A 576 -9.10 -29.20 10.79
C LEU A 576 -9.32 -30.56 11.44
N ASN A 577 -8.64 -30.83 12.56
CA ASN A 577 -8.79 -32.08 13.28
C ASN A 577 -10.21 -32.23 13.89
N LEU A 578 -10.74 -31.17 14.49
CA LEU A 578 -12.14 -31.14 14.96
C LEU A 578 -13.14 -31.38 13.82
N LEU A 579 -12.84 -30.95 12.60
CA LEU A 579 -13.70 -31.20 11.44
C LEU A 579 -13.67 -32.67 11.00
N ILE A 580 -12.50 -33.32 11.07
CA ILE A 580 -12.34 -34.76 10.83
C ILE A 580 -13.14 -35.56 11.87
N HIS A 581 -12.97 -35.24 13.15
CA HIS A 581 -13.71 -35.88 14.24
C HIS A 581 -15.21 -35.62 14.18
N ARG A 582 -15.65 -34.41 13.83
CA ARG A 582 -17.08 -34.09 13.66
C ARG A 582 -17.75 -34.92 12.56
N LYS A 583 -17.00 -35.31 11.52
CA LYS A 583 -17.47 -36.21 10.46
C LYS A 583 -17.36 -37.69 10.83
N ASN A 584 -16.88 -38.01 12.03
CA ASN A 584 -16.63 -39.37 12.52
C ASN A 584 -15.71 -40.14 11.53
N LEU A 585 -14.54 -39.55 11.23
CA LEU A 585 -13.52 -40.10 10.34
C LEU A 585 -12.28 -40.54 11.14
N ASN A 586 -12.46 -41.44 12.10
CA ASN A 586 -11.41 -41.87 13.04
C ASN A 586 -10.27 -42.68 12.38
N TYR A 587 -10.43 -43.05 11.11
CA TYR A 587 -9.46 -43.77 10.30
C TYR A 587 -8.57 -42.84 9.45
N LEU A 588 -8.71 -41.52 9.63
CA LEU A 588 -7.81 -40.52 9.07
C LEU A 588 -7.05 -39.86 10.21
N HIS A 589 -5.75 -39.67 9.99
CA HIS A 589 -4.88 -38.91 10.87
C HIS A 589 -4.37 -37.69 10.12
N LEU A 590 -4.42 -36.53 10.79
CA LEU A 590 -3.80 -35.30 10.35
C LEU A 590 -2.55 -35.12 11.22
N ASP A 591 -1.38 -35.15 10.60
CA ASP A 591 -0.12 -34.90 11.29
C ASP A 591 0.13 -33.39 11.45
N TYR A 592 1.17 -33.02 12.21
CA TYR A 592 1.43 -31.61 12.55
C TYR A 592 2.02 -30.79 11.40
N ASN A 593 2.52 -31.44 10.34
CA ASN A 593 2.91 -30.84 9.06
C ASN A 593 1.76 -30.88 8.03
N PHE A 594 0.53 -31.11 8.50
CA PHE A 594 -0.71 -31.05 7.73
C PHE A 594 -0.79 -32.09 6.58
N ASN A 595 -0.09 -33.22 6.65
CA ASN A 595 -0.41 -34.37 5.81
C ASN A 595 -1.65 -35.06 6.36
N LEU A 596 -2.58 -35.40 5.45
CA LEU A 596 -3.73 -36.24 5.79
C LEU A 596 -3.41 -37.67 5.34
N LYS A 597 -3.22 -38.57 6.29
CA LYS A 597 -2.82 -39.97 6.08
C LYS A 597 -3.95 -40.91 6.56
N PRO A 598 -4.27 -41.99 5.83
CA PRO A 598 -5.15 -43.04 6.35
C PRO A 598 -4.40 -43.88 7.39
N VAL A 599 -5.03 -44.14 8.54
CA VAL A 599 -4.44 -44.97 9.62
C VAL A 599 -4.42 -46.46 9.24
N LYS A 600 -5.39 -46.86 8.42
CA LYS A 600 -5.55 -48.24 7.93
C LYS A 600 -5.99 -48.21 6.47
N THR A 601 -5.91 -49.34 5.78
CA THR A 601 -6.50 -49.50 4.46
C THR A 601 -8.01 -49.28 4.53
N LEU A 602 -8.51 -48.30 3.77
CA LEU A 602 -9.90 -47.88 3.82
C LEU A 602 -10.78 -48.75 2.94
N THR A 603 -11.94 -49.14 3.47
CA THR A 603 -13.01 -49.75 2.67
C THR A 603 -13.55 -48.76 1.62
N THR A 604 -14.23 -49.24 0.59
CA THR A 604 -14.86 -48.39 -0.42
C THR A 604 -15.87 -47.40 0.18
N LYS A 605 -16.60 -47.81 1.23
CA LYS A 605 -17.53 -46.96 1.98
C LYS A 605 -16.80 -45.86 2.76
N GLU A 606 -15.74 -46.22 3.50
CA GLU A 606 -14.91 -45.26 4.23
C GLU A 606 -14.24 -44.27 3.28
N ARG A 607 -13.71 -44.73 2.14
CA ARG A 607 -13.09 -43.88 1.11
C ARG A 607 -14.08 -42.87 0.50
N LYS A 608 -15.32 -43.30 0.20
CA LYS A 608 -16.36 -42.39 -0.30
C LYS A 608 -16.75 -41.34 0.76
N LYS A 609 -16.84 -41.74 2.04
CA LYS A 609 -17.22 -40.85 3.15
C LYS A 609 -16.11 -39.84 3.50
N SER A 610 -14.85 -40.24 3.40
CA SER A 610 -13.68 -39.43 3.75
C SER A 610 -13.16 -38.52 2.64
N ARG A 611 -13.78 -38.56 1.45
CA ARG A 611 -13.40 -37.71 0.34
C ARG A 611 -13.74 -36.24 0.64
N PHE A 612 -12.73 -35.49 1.06
CA PHE A 612 -12.84 -34.05 1.24
C PHE A 612 -12.79 -33.30 -0.10
N GLY A 613 -13.44 -32.14 -0.15
CA GLY A 613 -13.42 -31.25 -1.32
C GLY A 613 -12.25 -30.27 -1.27
N ASN A 614 -12.14 -29.47 -2.33
CA ASN A 614 -11.03 -28.51 -2.51
C ASN A 614 -10.90 -27.51 -1.37
N ALA A 615 -12.00 -27.05 -0.77
CA ALA A 615 -11.95 -26.07 0.33
C ALA A 615 -11.13 -26.57 1.54
N PHE A 616 -11.28 -27.85 1.89
CA PHE A 616 -10.52 -28.45 3.00
C PHE A 616 -9.04 -28.58 2.64
N HIS A 617 -8.75 -29.16 1.47
CA HIS A 617 -7.37 -29.38 1.05
C HIS A 617 -6.62 -28.07 0.79
N LEU A 618 -7.27 -27.06 0.20
CA LEU A 618 -6.65 -25.76 -0.04
C LEU A 618 -6.32 -25.06 1.28
N CYS A 619 -7.25 -25.05 2.23
CA CYS A 619 -7.00 -24.47 3.56
C CYS A 619 -5.86 -25.19 4.28
N ARG A 620 -5.83 -26.54 4.19
CA ARG A 620 -4.76 -27.38 4.73
C ARG A 620 -3.40 -27.03 4.13
N GLU A 621 -3.28 -26.91 2.81
CA GLU A 621 -2.01 -26.56 2.18
C GLU A 621 -1.57 -25.11 2.46
N ILE A 622 -2.51 -24.17 2.61
CA ILE A 622 -2.21 -22.80 3.05
C ILE A 622 -1.62 -22.82 4.47
N LEU A 623 -2.22 -23.62 5.37
CA LEU A 623 -1.69 -23.80 6.73
C LEU A 623 -0.33 -24.50 6.73
N ARG A 624 -0.10 -25.48 5.85
CA ARG A 624 1.22 -26.08 5.66
C ARG A 624 2.27 -25.05 5.26
N LEU A 625 1.98 -24.20 4.26
CA LEU A 625 2.90 -23.15 3.84
C LEU A 625 3.22 -22.20 5.01
N THR A 626 2.19 -21.83 5.77
CA THR A 626 2.34 -20.97 6.95
C THR A 626 3.21 -21.64 8.01
N LYS A 627 2.98 -22.92 8.29
CA LYS A 627 3.75 -23.73 9.23
C LYS A 627 5.23 -23.79 8.84
N LEU A 628 5.56 -24.02 7.56
CA LEU A 628 6.94 -24.01 7.08
C LEU A 628 7.65 -22.67 7.33
N VAL A 629 6.96 -21.55 7.12
CA VAL A 629 7.50 -20.20 7.36
C VAL A 629 7.70 -19.96 8.85
N VAL A 630 6.69 -20.24 9.67
CA VAL A 630 6.75 -20.06 11.14
C VAL A 630 7.85 -20.94 11.74
N ASP A 631 7.92 -22.21 11.36
CA ASP A 631 8.92 -23.15 11.86
C ASP A 631 10.34 -22.72 11.51
N ALA A 632 10.56 -22.10 10.34
CA ALA A 632 11.86 -21.53 9.99
C ALA A 632 12.27 -20.42 10.98
N HIS A 633 11.34 -19.52 11.33
CA HIS A 633 11.58 -18.51 12.36
C HIS A 633 11.75 -19.13 13.76
N VAL A 634 11.04 -20.21 14.09
CA VAL A 634 11.24 -20.92 15.37
C VAL A 634 12.65 -21.50 15.44
N GLN A 635 13.14 -22.15 14.39
CA GLN A 635 14.51 -22.68 14.34
C GLN A 635 15.57 -21.59 14.47
N TYR A 636 15.33 -20.41 13.90
CA TYR A 636 16.18 -19.22 14.09
C TYR A 636 16.17 -18.76 15.55
N ARG A 637 14.99 -18.67 16.18
CA ARG A 637 14.83 -18.24 17.57
C ARG A 637 15.34 -19.23 18.61
N LEU A 638 15.46 -20.50 18.24
CA LEU A 638 16.11 -21.54 19.04
C LEU A 638 17.63 -21.61 18.82
N ASN A 639 18.19 -20.69 18.02
CA ASN A 639 19.61 -20.61 17.69
C ASN A 639 20.16 -21.86 16.96
N ASN A 640 19.29 -22.65 16.32
CA ASN A 640 19.68 -23.82 15.52
C ASN A 640 20.11 -23.45 14.09
N VAL A 641 19.67 -22.27 13.62
CA VAL A 641 19.88 -21.76 12.27
C VAL A 641 20.23 -20.28 12.38
N ASP A 642 21.18 -19.80 11.56
CA ASP A 642 21.57 -18.38 11.58
C ASP A 642 20.64 -17.49 10.74
N ALA A 643 20.81 -16.17 10.85
CA ALA A 643 19.96 -15.20 10.15
C ALA A 643 20.05 -15.31 8.62
N PHE A 644 21.25 -15.61 8.08
CA PHE A 644 21.46 -15.78 6.63
C PHE A 644 20.80 -17.05 6.07
N GLN A 645 20.87 -18.16 6.81
CA GLN A 645 20.19 -19.41 6.49
C GLN A 645 18.69 -19.28 6.63
N LEU A 646 18.18 -18.52 7.62
CA LEU A 646 16.77 -18.16 7.70
C LEU A 646 16.33 -17.42 6.43
N ALA A 647 17.08 -16.39 6.01
CA ALA A 647 16.76 -15.63 4.81
C ALA A 647 16.79 -16.50 3.53
N ASP A 648 17.81 -17.35 3.34
CA ASP A 648 17.85 -18.32 2.23
C ASP A 648 16.72 -19.35 2.34
N GLY A 649 16.38 -19.78 3.54
CA GLY A 649 15.27 -20.71 3.81
C GLY A 649 13.92 -20.13 3.40
N LEU A 650 13.62 -18.89 3.81
CA LEU A 650 12.42 -18.16 3.40
C LEU A 650 12.39 -17.94 1.89
N GLN A 651 13.52 -17.54 1.29
CA GLN A 651 13.64 -17.40 -0.17
C GLN A 651 13.32 -18.72 -0.87
N TYR A 652 13.85 -19.84 -0.37
CA TYR A 652 13.61 -21.17 -0.90
C TYR A 652 12.14 -21.58 -0.77
N ILE A 653 11.50 -21.35 0.38
CA ILE A 653 10.07 -21.63 0.60
C ILE A 653 9.21 -20.91 -0.44
N PHE A 654 9.39 -19.59 -0.59
CA PHE A 654 8.56 -18.80 -1.51
C PHE A 654 8.85 -19.07 -3.00
N ALA A 655 10.07 -19.50 -3.33
CA ALA A 655 10.41 -19.93 -4.69
C ALA A 655 9.88 -21.33 -5.03
N HIS A 656 9.75 -22.23 -4.04
CA HIS A 656 9.44 -23.66 -4.24
C HIS A 656 8.11 -24.09 -3.59
N VAL A 657 7.14 -23.19 -3.48
CA VAL A 657 5.80 -23.50 -2.92
C VAL A 657 5.17 -24.72 -3.59
N GLY A 658 5.30 -24.85 -4.92
CA GLY A 658 4.76 -25.99 -5.67
C GLY A 658 5.44 -27.33 -5.37
N GLN A 659 6.66 -27.33 -4.84
CA GLN A 659 7.40 -28.55 -4.48
C GLN A 659 7.19 -28.91 -3.00
N LEU A 660 7.22 -27.92 -2.12
CA LEU A 660 7.07 -28.11 -0.67
C LEU A 660 5.61 -28.30 -0.24
N THR A 661 4.67 -27.86 -1.07
CA THR A 661 3.23 -28.04 -0.85
C THR A 661 2.60 -28.76 -2.04
N GLY A 662 1.29 -29.02 -1.96
CA GLY A 662 0.48 -29.57 -3.03
C GLY A 662 -0.59 -28.61 -3.57
N MET A 663 -0.48 -27.30 -3.32
CA MET A 663 -1.56 -26.33 -3.61
C MET A 663 -2.03 -26.38 -5.08
N TYR A 664 -1.09 -26.53 -6.02
CA TYR A 664 -1.36 -26.61 -7.45
C TYR A 664 -2.23 -27.81 -7.85
N ARG A 665 -2.26 -28.91 -7.06
CA ARG A 665 -3.12 -30.07 -7.35
C ARG A 665 -4.60 -29.79 -7.07
N ILE A 666 -4.88 -28.79 -6.22
CA ILE A 666 -6.22 -28.48 -5.72
C ILE A 666 -6.84 -27.32 -6.49
N GLN A 667 -6.02 -26.31 -6.82
CA GLN A 667 -6.45 -25.16 -7.58
C GLN A 667 -5.40 -24.82 -8.65
N ILE A 668 -5.76 -25.07 -9.91
CA ILE A 668 -5.03 -24.59 -11.09
C ILE A 668 -5.86 -23.44 -11.65
N GLN A 669 -5.39 -22.20 -11.47
CA GLN A 669 -5.93 -21.07 -12.22
C GLN A 669 -5.17 -21.01 -13.55
N SER A 670 -5.82 -21.50 -14.61
CA SER A 670 -5.36 -21.38 -15.99
C SER A 670 -5.50 -19.95 -16.51
#